data_AF-A0A7X1NWC7-F1
#
_entry.id   AF-A0A7X1NWC7-F1
#
_cell.length_a   1.000
_cell.length_b   1.000
_cell.length_c   1.000
_cell.angle_alpha   90.00
_cell.angle_beta   90.00
_cell.angle_gamma   90.00
#
_symmetry.space_group_name_H-M   'P 1'
#
loop_
_entity.id
_entity.type
_entity.pdbx_description
1 polymer ?
#
loop_
_entity_poly.entity_id
_entity_poly.type
_entity_poly.pdbx_seq_one_letter_code
_entity_poly.pdbx_strand_id
1 'polypeptide(L)'
;MRGPRATEGATMIIVVLFTLLLLAGILAATLRLGLGSRQNTADQAATLRAQYAAESGVALAQSRLRDVEALLSPNRTGAGGSTIDHIVVPYSTTPAVLKVQAEQFCNQVGSASSWTPTSEFLQVRTGSRAEDVEAFPEAKACEVAAGAPANQFELLAQYVQPAAFDVLPSTPGSERPSNVADPASRLQWWNSLLRQEQAVGEARFTLRPVRAVQLTPVKYRFYFRLEGLRVRGQLGGATRVLTASRTAENQWWFEIELPSLLEDVLMTNHHRLKPSGTYSPTGAPTVNFDDQVFDGSIHTNEKFLFTGNSRAQFRGKVSSVGCTDLPKEGLAPGGNCESTAGVHIGNSTPTPAPDTENTAEKQNKWLADEVAKSPRTVNFLKNETDPTKIDYKKTDFNAAYKPLPINENDQKAAALAEGLMLGNALGVELMAGGSNGLPLNTTYDASAQKWPEPNPVFQYIRFLKAGSQTVRECSWTDTPVWADLWNTGLKRWDPLPEWTAAPDLKKGRASHNDGRNNGYWMYAQNCRNVTEKVIDTNNEYRVDKDGNLSKKNSSGSWISQGRKFNGVIYGERFESLRGPDRRSSNKEDGSLGNVPPALASFAGVTIASSGDVKVDTDLTMSDTPCSYASLKATPPCTKKPKNILGIYSQDGDIILSEKTRRDLNLHTAMIASTGEVTAQNYSNRLPQGDVHLIGSLIENWYGAFGLVGDRAGYGRDFTYDQRLKEGVTPPFFPVSPRWTITAAAETEPQKGLGKVVMRQMAAEAF
;
A
#
# COMPACT_ATOMS: atom_id res chain seq x y z
N MET A 1 -98.25 -2.52 93.87
CA MET A 1 -97.04 -3.16 93.31
C MET A 1 -96.51 -2.28 92.20
N ARG A 2 -95.33 -1.65 92.37
CA ARG A 2 -94.61 -0.86 91.36
C ARG A 2 -93.20 -1.44 91.24
N GLY A 3 -92.84 -1.95 90.07
CA GLY A 3 -91.49 -2.47 89.75
C GLY A 3 -90.63 -1.42 89.04
N PRO A 4 -89.29 -1.42 89.21
CA PRO A 4 -88.40 -0.44 88.59
C PRO A 4 -87.90 -0.92 87.22
N ARG A 5 -88.04 -0.07 86.20
CA ARG A 5 -87.35 -0.18 84.89
C ARG A 5 -86.21 0.84 84.88
N ALA A 6 -84.96 0.39 85.01
CA ALA A 6 -83.78 1.24 84.86
C ALA A 6 -82.50 0.44 84.55
N THR A 7 -82.49 -0.42 83.52
CA THR A 7 -81.25 -1.12 83.09
C THR A 7 -81.10 -1.39 81.58
N GLU A 8 -82.01 -0.95 80.72
CA GLU A 8 -81.90 -1.20 79.25
C GLU A 8 -81.25 -0.07 78.44
N GLY A 9 -81.07 1.13 79.01
CA GLY A 9 -80.48 2.28 78.28
C GLY A 9 -78.95 2.30 78.25
N ALA A 10 -78.28 1.83 79.30
CA ALA A 10 -76.82 1.96 79.45
C ALA A 10 -76.04 0.93 78.59
N THR A 11 -76.57 -0.28 78.43
CA THR A 11 -75.96 -1.34 77.59
C THR A 11 -76.05 -1.01 76.10
N MET A 12 -77.14 -0.41 75.62
CA MET A 12 -77.25 0.07 74.23
C MET A 12 -76.24 1.19 73.94
N ILE A 13 -76.04 2.14 74.85
CA ILE A 13 -75.08 3.23 74.67
C ILE A 13 -73.64 2.70 74.65
N ILE A 14 -73.29 1.75 75.53
CA ILE A 14 -71.93 1.16 75.56
C ILE A 14 -71.67 0.33 74.30
N VAL A 15 -72.62 -0.48 73.84
CA VAL A 15 -72.44 -1.29 72.61
C VAL A 15 -72.34 -0.40 71.36
N VAL A 16 -73.12 0.68 71.28
CA VAL A 16 -73.04 1.63 70.16
C VAL A 16 -71.73 2.43 70.20
N LEU A 17 -71.27 2.87 71.37
CA LEU A 17 -69.97 3.53 71.52
C LEU A 17 -68.81 2.61 71.17
N PHE A 18 -68.84 1.35 71.62
CA PHE A 18 -67.77 0.39 71.34
C PHE A 18 -67.72 -0.01 69.87
N THR A 19 -68.89 -0.18 69.22
CA THR A 19 -68.96 -0.45 67.77
C THR A 19 -68.51 0.74 66.94
N LEU A 20 -68.84 1.98 67.33
CA LEU A 20 -68.32 3.21 66.70
C LEU A 20 -66.79 3.35 66.88
N LEU A 21 -66.26 3.03 68.05
CA LEU A 21 -64.80 3.05 68.31
C LEU A 21 -64.06 1.99 67.48
N LEU A 22 -64.66 0.80 67.35
CA LEU A 22 -64.10 -0.30 66.57
C LEU A 22 -64.16 0.01 65.06
N LEU A 23 -65.25 0.60 64.57
CA LEU A 23 -65.38 1.12 63.21
C LEU A 23 -64.36 2.24 62.93
N ALA A 24 -64.18 3.19 63.85
CA ALA A 24 -63.18 4.25 63.73
C ALA A 24 -61.74 3.69 63.71
N GLY A 25 -61.45 2.67 64.52
CA GLY A 25 -60.15 1.98 64.53
C GLY A 25 -59.85 1.24 63.22
N ILE A 26 -60.85 0.54 62.67
CA ILE A 26 -60.72 -0.15 61.37
C ILE A 26 -60.57 0.89 60.24
N LEU A 27 -61.31 1.99 60.25
CA LEU A 27 -61.21 3.06 59.27
C LEU A 27 -59.83 3.73 59.31
N ALA A 28 -59.30 3.98 60.51
CA ALA A 28 -57.96 4.56 60.68
C ALA A 28 -56.84 3.61 60.21
N ALA A 29 -56.97 2.31 60.46
CA ALA A 29 -56.01 1.30 60.00
C ALA A 29 -56.06 1.14 58.47
N THR A 30 -57.25 1.11 57.87
CA THR A 30 -57.41 1.02 56.39
C THR A 30 -56.97 2.30 55.68
N LEU A 31 -57.17 3.48 56.26
CA LEU A 31 -56.62 4.74 55.74
C LEU A 31 -55.09 4.76 55.79
N ARG A 32 -54.48 4.28 56.89
CA ARG A 32 -53.01 4.17 57.01
C ARG A 32 -52.41 3.16 56.04
N LEU A 33 -53.06 2.00 55.85
CA LEU A 33 -52.64 0.99 54.87
C LEU A 33 -52.82 1.47 53.43
N GLY A 34 -53.92 2.16 53.12
CA GLY A 34 -54.19 2.73 51.80
C GLY A 34 -53.20 3.86 51.43
N LEU A 35 -52.85 4.71 52.40
CA LEU A 35 -51.85 5.77 52.23
C LEU A 35 -50.44 5.21 52.10
N GLY A 36 -50.05 4.23 52.95
CA GLY A 36 -48.75 3.58 52.89
C GLY A 36 -48.53 2.78 51.60
N SER A 37 -49.56 2.08 51.11
CA SER A 37 -49.53 1.38 49.82
C SER A 37 -49.40 2.34 48.64
N ARG A 38 -50.12 3.46 48.65
CA ARG A 38 -50.04 4.49 47.61
C ARG A 38 -48.70 5.22 47.62
N GLN A 39 -48.13 5.51 48.79
CA GLN A 39 -46.80 6.11 48.92
C GLN A 39 -45.72 5.17 48.38
N ASN A 40 -45.72 3.90 48.79
CA ASN A 40 -44.76 2.90 48.28
C ASN A 40 -44.87 2.71 46.76
N THR A 41 -46.08 2.69 46.21
CA THR A 41 -46.30 2.60 44.76
C THR A 41 -45.81 3.87 44.02
N ALA A 42 -46.04 5.06 44.59
CA ALA A 42 -45.57 6.33 44.02
C ALA A 42 -44.03 6.43 44.05
N ASP A 43 -43.40 6.00 45.16
CA ASP A 43 -41.95 6.00 45.33
C ASP A 43 -41.27 4.98 44.41
N GLN A 44 -41.86 3.79 44.24
CA GLN A 44 -41.41 2.79 43.27
C GLN A 44 -41.55 3.30 41.84
N ALA A 45 -42.67 3.95 41.50
CA ALA A 45 -42.86 4.55 40.18
C ALA A 45 -41.88 5.70 39.90
N ALA A 46 -41.61 6.56 40.89
CA ALA A 46 -40.61 7.63 40.78
C ALA A 46 -39.19 7.05 40.59
N THR A 47 -38.87 5.98 41.31
CA THR A 47 -37.58 5.28 41.21
C THR A 47 -37.37 4.63 39.84
N LEU A 48 -38.38 3.93 39.32
CA LEU A 48 -38.32 3.32 37.98
C LEU A 48 -38.21 4.37 36.89
N ARG A 49 -38.96 5.47 36.99
CA ARG A 49 -38.85 6.57 36.02
C ARG A 49 -37.50 7.28 36.09
N ALA A 50 -36.93 7.47 37.28
CA ALA A 50 -35.57 7.99 37.43
C ALA A 50 -34.53 7.03 36.82
N GLN A 51 -34.75 5.71 36.90
CA GLN A 51 -33.92 4.72 36.22
C GLN A 51 -34.05 4.81 34.70
N TYR A 52 -35.27 4.85 34.15
CA TYR A 52 -35.47 5.02 32.70
C TYR A 52 -34.89 6.34 32.17
N ALA A 53 -34.93 7.42 32.96
CA ALA A 53 -34.28 8.68 32.62
C ALA A 53 -32.75 8.57 32.61
N ALA A 54 -32.17 7.80 33.53
CA ALA A 54 -30.73 7.52 33.52
C ALA A 54 -30.34 6.61 32.33
N GLU A 55 -31.13 5.58 32.03
CA GLU A 55 -30.89 4.67 30.90
C GLU A 55 -31.04 5.38 29.54
N SER A 56 -32.02 6.29 29.40
CA SER A 56 -32.16 7.11 28.19
C SER A 56 -30.99 8.07 28.02
N GLY A 57 -30.49 8.68 29.10
CA GLY A 57 -29.28 9.49 29.08
C GLY A 57 -28.02 8.70 28.69
N VAL A 58 -27.91 7.43 29.13
CA VAL A 58 -26.83 6.52 28.69
C VAL A 58 -26.95 6.25 27.19
N ALA A 59 -28.14 5.91 26.69
CA ALA A 59 -28.36 5.65 25.27
C ALA A 59 -27.99 6.88 24.41
N LEU A 60 -28.33 8.08 24.89
CA LEU A 60 -27.98 9.35 24.24
C LEU A 60 -26.46 9.58 24.23
N ALA A 61 -25.77 9.36 25.35
CA ALA A 61 -24.31 9.47 25.42
C ALA A 61 -23.60 8.43 24.52
N GLN A 62 -24.08 7.19 24.50
CA GLN A 62 -23.56 6.17 23.60
C GLN A 62 -23.80 6.51 22.13
N SER A 63 -24.93 7.14 21.80
CA SER A 63 -25.17 7.68 20.46
C SER A 63 -24.13 8.72 20.09
N ARG A 64 -23.91 9.71 20.98
CA ARG A 64 -22.89 10.75 20.75
C ARG A 64 -21.49 10.17 20.55
N LEU A 65 -21.12 9.15 21.32
CA LEU A 65 -19.82 8.48 21.18
C LEU A 65 -19.71 7.72 19.85
N ARG A 66 -20.79 7.05 19.40
CA ARG A 66 -20.84 6.44 18.06
C ARG A 66 -20.78 7.47 16.94
N ASP A 67 -21.37 8.65 17.13
CA ASP A 67 -21.29 9.73 16.14
C ASP A 67 -19.84 10.23 16.01
N VAL A 68 -19.09 10.31 17.12
CA VAL A 68 -17.65 10.63 17.10
C VAL A 68 -16.83 9.52 16.46
N GLU A 69 -17.14 8.25 16.72
CA GLU A 69 -16.50 7.12 16.02
C GLU A 69 -16.76 7.16 14.51
N ALA A 70 -18.01 7.39 14.11
CA ALA A 70 -18.39 7.48 12.71
C ALA A 70 -17.79 8.71 12.03
N LEU A 71 -17.59 9.82 12.74
CA LEU A 71 -16.85 10.97 12.24
C LEU A 71 -15.38 10.64 11.96
N LEU A 72 -14.79 9.74 12.75
CA LEU A 72 -13.39 9.34 12.65
C LEU A 72 -13.19 7.99 11.93
N SER A 73 -14.25 7.36 11.43
CA SER A 73 -14.15 6.19 10.56
C SER A 73 -13.71 6.61 9.15
N PRO A 74 -13.14 5.73 8.31
CA PRO A 74 -12.54 6.13 7.03
C PRO A 74 -13.56 6.71 6.06
N ASN A 75 -14.75 6.10 5.97
CA ASN A 75 -15.79 6.50 5.04
C ASN A 75 -17.20 6.15 5.53
N ARG A 76 -18.20 6.60 4.76
CA ARG A 76 -19.60 6.15 4.82
C ARG A 76 -20.21 6.10 3.43
N THR A 77 -21.33 5.40 3.29
CA THR A 77 -22.15 5.47 2.07
C THR A 77 -23.03 6.74 2.09
N GLY A 78 -22.94 7.54 1.04
CA GLY A 78 -23.75 8.72 0.76
C GLY A 78 -25.11 8.39 0.13
N ALA A 79 -25.92 9.43 -0.07
CA ALA A 79 -27.19 9.31 -0.78
C ALA A 79 -26.95 8.87 -2.23
N GLY A 80 -27.57 7.76 -2.66
CA GLY A 80 -27.38 7.21 -4.01
C GLY A 80 -26.23 6.19 -4.14
N GLY A 81 -25.61 5.77 -3.04
CA GLY A 81 -24.64 4.66 -3.04
C GLY A 81 -23.18 5.05 -3.25
N SER A 82 -22.86 6.35 -3.35
CA SER A 82 -21.47 6.83 -3.44
C SER A 82 -20.73 6.70 -2.11
N THR A 83 -19.42 6.48 -2.12
CA THR A 83 -18.59 6.49 -0.90
C THR A 83 -18.16 7.91 -0.59
N ILE A 84 -18.32 8.34 0.66
CA ILE A 84 -17.83 9.63 1.18
C ILE A 84 -16.67 9.32 2.12
N ASP A 85 -15.46 9.75 1.73
CA ASP A 85 -14.28 9.65 2.59
C ASP A 85 -14.32 10.73 3.67
N HIS A 86 -14.30 10.32 4.93
CA HIS A 86 -14.36 11.22 6.08
C HIS A 86 -13.00 11.78 6.45
N ILE A 87 -11.95 10.99 6.32
CA ILE A 87 -10.57 11.38 6.60
C ILE A 87 -9.78 11.30 5.31
N VAL A 88 -9.26 12.43 4.85
CA VAL A 88 -8.40 12.51 3.66
C VAL A 88 -7.12 13.22 4.04
N VAL A 89 -6.01 12.50 3.93
CA VAL A 89 -4.67 13.09 4.11
C VAL A 89 -4.25 13.69 2.77
N PRO A 90 -3.83 14.97 2.73
CA PRO A 90 -3.33 15.60 1.51
C PRO A 90 -2.16 14.81 0.93
N TYR A 91 -2.14 14.62 -0.40
CA TYR A 91 -1.09 13.87 -1.12
C TYR A 91 0.32 14.46 -0.96
N SER A 92 0.42 15.75 -0.59
CA SER A 92 1.69 16.41 -0.28
C SER A 92 2.23 16.08 1.12
N THR A 93 1.46 15.38 1.95
CA THR A 93 1.87 14.99 3.30
C THR A 93 2.95 13.91 3.19
N THR A 94 4.19 14.26 3.54
CA THR A 94 5.30 13.32 3.62
C THR A 94 5.27 12.54 4.94
N PRO A 95 5.93 11.37 5.03
CA PRO A 95 6.08 10.65 6.31
C PRO A 95 6.64 11.51 7.43
N ALA A 96 7.54 12.44 7.11
CA ALA A 96 8.10 13.39 8.08
C ALA A 96 7.05 14.38 8.60
N VAL A 97 6.17 14.89 7.74
CA VAL A 97 5.06 15.78 8.15
C VAL A 97 4.11 15.02 9.08
N LEU A 98 3.71 13.81 8.71
CA LEU A 98 2.82 13.01 9.56
C LEU A 98 3.46 12.68 10.91
N LYS A 99 4.76 12.39 10.95
CA LYS A 99 5.50 12.19 12.21
C LYS A 99 5.42 13.42 13.11
N VAL A 100 5.66 14.61 12.56
CA VAL A 100 5.59 15.88 13.32
C VAL A 100 4.17 16.12 13.83
N GLN A 101 3.15 15.82 13.03
CA GLN A 101 1.76 15.93 13.47
C GLN A 101 1.38 14.88 14.53
N ALA A 102 1.96 13.68 14.48
CA ALA A 102 1.81 12.69 15.55
C ALA A 102 2.46 13.17 16.86
N GLU A 103 3.62 13.81 16.78
CA GLU A 103 4.24 14.46 17.95
C GLU A 103 3.41 15.65 18.46
N GLN A 104 2.78 16.43 17.56
CA GLN A 104 1.82 17.49 17.91
C GLN A 104 0.61 16.93 18.66
N PHE A 105 0.04 15.81 18.21
CA PHE A 105 -1.05 15.11 18.88
C PHE A 105 -0.67 14.72 20.32
N CYS A 106 0.55 14.24 20.51
CA CYS A 106 1.09 13.93 21.84
C CYS A 106 1.49 15.15 22.67
N ASN A 107 1.46 16.38 22.12
CA ASN A 107 2.05 17.57 22.75
C ASN A 107 3.55 17.38 23.07
N GLN A 108 4.32 16.79 22.14
CA GLN A 108 5.76 16.53 22.29
C GLN A 108 6.58 16.85 21.03
N VAL A 109 6.21 17.91 20.30
CA VAL A 109 6.89 18.31 19.04
C VAL A 109 8.38 18.56 19.26
N GLY A 110 9.23 17.91 18.47
CA GLY A 110 10.68 18.18 18.46
C GLY A 110 11.41 17.74 19.73
N SER A 111 10.76 16.98 20.62
CA SER A 111 11.41 16.38 21.78
C SER A 111 12.15 15.10 21.37
N ALA A 112 13.42 14.98 21.76
CA ALA A 112 14.24 13.80 21.46
C ALA A 112 13.73 12.52 22.15
N SER A 113 12.88 12.66 23.19
CA SER A 113 12.31 11.55 23.97
C SER A 113 10.85 11.24 23.64
N SER A 114 10.27 11.84 22.59
CA SER A 114 8.84 11.68 22.27
C SER A 114 8.43 10.26 21.91
N TRP A 115 9.38 9.43 21.48
CA TRP A 115 9.11 8.07 21.00
C TRP A 115 9.83 7.03 21.86
N THR A 116 9.07 6.32 22.69
CA THR A 116 9.57 5.22 23.52
C THR A 116 9.23 3.87 22.90
N PRO A 117 10.19 2.92 22.75
CA PRO A 117 9.89 1.58 22.26
C PRO A 117 8.78 0.89 23.07
N THR A 118 7.88 0.17 22.40
CA THR A 118 6.79 -0.57 23.05
C THR A 118 6.85 -2.06 22.72
N SER A 119 6.63 -2.90 23.73
CA SER A 119 6.58 -4.36 23.57
C SER A 119 5.21 -4.88 23.11
N GLU A 120 4.19 -4.02 23.03
CA GLU A 120 2.80 -4.38 22.73
C GLU A 120 2.62 -5.06 21.35
N PHE A 121 3.50 -4.74 20.40
CA PHE A 121 3.41 -5.20 19.01
C PHE A 121 4.53 -6.16 18.61
N LEU A 122 5.29 -6.71 19.57
CA LEU A 122 6.39 -7.65 19.27
C LEU A 122 5.94 -8.94 18.60
N GLN A 123 4.68 -9.33 18.79
CA GLN A 123 4.07 -10.51 18.17
C GLN A 123 2.73 -10.12 17.56
N VAL A 124 2.32 -10.88 16.54
CA VAL A 124 0.97 -10.76 15.95
C VAL A 124 -0.03 -10.94 17.08
N ARG A 125 -0.85 -9.92 17.34
CA ARG A 125 -1.90 -10.00 18.34
C ARG A 125 -2.93 -10.99 17.80
N THR A 126 -2.84 -12.25 18.22
CA THR A 126 -3.74 -13.34 17.84
C THR A 126 -4.59 -13.74 19.05
N GLY A 127 -5.90 -13.61 18.93
CA GLY A 127 -6.86 -13.93 19.98
C GLY A 127 -8.26 -13.37 19.66
N SER A 128 -9.29 -13.84 20.34
CA SER A 128 -10.72 -13.53 20.06
C SER A 128 -11.15 -12.05 20.18
N ARG A 129 -10.21 -11.11 20.33
CA ARG A 129 -10.47 -9.70 20.69
C ARG A 129 -9.55 -8.66 20.02
N ALA A 130 -8.61 -9.06 19.17
CA ALA A 130 -7.80 -8.17 18.33
C ALA A 130 -7.13 -8.94 17.19
N GLU A 131 -7.10 -8.39 15.96
CA GLU A 131 -6.44 -9.00 14.80
C GLU A 131 -5.51 -7.98 14.11
N ASP A 132 -4.33 -7.71 14.67
CA ASP A 132 -3.27 -7.17 13.78
C ASP A 132 -2.87 -8.29 12.82
N VAL A 133 -2.69 -7.98 11.54
CA VAL A 133 -2.35 -8.99 10.52
C VAL A 133 -0.86 -9.38 10.60
N GLU A 134 -0.04 -8.56 11.26
CA GLU A 134 1.42 -8.74 11.38
C GLU A 134 1.97 -8.20 12.71
N ALA A 135 3.26 -8.45 12.98
CA ALA A 135 3.99 -7.98 14.16
C ALA A 135 4.84 -6.75 13.83
N PHE A 136 4.96 -5.81 14.77
CA PHE A 136 5.76 -4.58 14.65
C PHE A 136 6.83 -4.51 15.76
N PRO A 137 7.96 -5.21 15.61
CA PRO A 137 8.96 -5.31 16.67
C PRO A 137 9.70 -4.00 16.96
N GLU A 138 9.70 -3.06 16.00
CA GLU A 138 10.33 -1.74 16.14
C GLU A 138 9.33 -0.65 16.56
N ALA A 139 8.10 -1.01 16.94
CA ALA A 139 7.05 -0.06 17.27
C ALA A 139 7.45 0.86 18.44
N LYS A 140 7.07 2.13 18.33
CA LYS A 140 7.31 3.16 19.35
C LYS A 140 6.01 3.88 19.69
N ALA A 141 5.83 4.18 20.97
CA ALA A 141 4.70 4.94 21.46
C ALA A 141 5.13 6.35 21.87
N CYS A 142 4.24 7.29 21.64
CA CYS A 142 4.32 8.68 22.01
C CYS A 142 3.10 9.00 22.89
N GLU A 143 3.32 9.10 24.19
CA GLU A 143 2.24 9.35 25.16
C GLU A 143 1.90 10.84 25.21
N VAL A 144 0.62 11.17 25.37
CA VAL A 144 0.19 12.57 25.45
C VAL A 144 0.74 13.22 26.72
N ALA A 145 1.58 14.24 26.55
CA ALA A 145 2.17 15.01 27.65
C ALA A 145 1.20 16.06 28.20
N ALA A 146 1.37 16.40 29.48
CA ALA A 146 0.59 17.45 30.13
C ALA A 146 0.74 18.80 29.39
N GLY A 147 -0.36 19.52 29.25
CA GLY A 147 -0.44 20.76 28.49
C GLY A 147 -1.64 20.79 27.55
N ALA A 148 -1.91 21.94 26.96
CA ALA A 148 -3.06 22.15 26.09
C ALA A 148 -2.73 23.11 24.92
N PRO A 149 -1.68 22.82 24.11
CA PRO A 149 -1.29 23.73 23.03
C PRO A 149 -2.41 23.85 22.00
N ALA A 150 -2.69 25.06 21.50
CA ALA A 150 -3.88 25.30 20.66
C ALA A 150 -3.92 24.43 19.38
N ASN A 151 -2.78 23.99 18.87
CA ASN A 151 -2.60 23.20 17.66
C ASN A 151 -2.53 21.67 17.87
N GLN A 152 -2.76 21.14 19.09
CA GLN A 152 -2.64 19.71 19.37
C GLN A 152 -3.44 18.82 18.41
N PHE A 153 -4.64 19.25 18.01
CA PHE A 153 -5.57 18.50 17.15
C PHE A 153 -5.63 19.05 15.74
N GLU A 154 -4.59 19.75 15.30
CA GLU A 154 -4.51 20.32 13.95
C GLU A 154 -4.62 19.22 12.88
N LEU A 155 -4.03 18.04 13.11
CA LEU A 155 -4.20 16.86 12.26
C LEU A 155 -5.69 16.52 12.00
N LEU A 156 -6.52 16.50 13.05
CA LEU A 156 -7.96 16.21 12.91
C LEU A 156 -8.70 17.35 12.20
N ALA A 157 -8.32 18.60 12.47
CA ALA A 157 -8.93 19.75 11.82
C ALA A 157 -8.60 19.84 10.33
N GLN A 158 -7.41 19.39 9.93
CA GLN A 158 -6.95 19.39 8.55
C GLN A 158 -7.51 18.20 7.76
N TYR A 159 -7.51 16.99 8.33
CA TYR A 159 -7.78 15.77 7.57
C TYR A 159 -9.25 15.32 7.58
N VAL A 160 -10.00 15.64 8.64
CA VAL A 160 -11.44 15.35 8.68
C VAL A 160 -12.17 16.31 7.76
N GLN A 161 -12.80 15.76 6.72
CA GLN A 161 -13.45 16.51 5.66
C GLN A 161 -14.74 17.20 6.17
N PRO A 162 -15.13 18.36 5.61
CA PRO A 162 -16.36 19.04 5.99
C PRO A 162 -17.61 18.15 5.93
N ALA A 163 -17.71 17.29 4.91
CA ALA A 163 -18.85 16.36 4.71
C ALA A 163 -18.93 15.23 5.75
N ALA A 164 -17.86 14.98 6.50
CA ALA A 164 -17.85 14.01 7.59
C ALA A 164 -18.70 14.50 8.78
N PHE A 165 -18.76 15.83 9.00
CA PHE A 165 -19.57 16.43 10.06
C PHE A 165 -21.08 16.31 9.83
N ASP A 166 -21.52 15.84 8.66
CA ASP A 166 -22.93 15.57 8.40
C ASP A 166 -23.50 14.41 9.22
N VAL A 167 -22.63 13.55 9.76
CA VAL A 167 -23.01 12.52 10.74
C VAL A 167 -23.60 13.15 12.00
N LEU A 168 -23.18 14.37 12.36
CA LEU A 168 -23.64 15.06 13.56
C LEU A 168 -24.96 15.80 13.29
N PRO A 169 -25.87 15.97 14.26
CA PRO A 169 -27.09 16.78 14.10
C PRO A 169 -26.82 18.27 13.77
N SER A 170 -27.67 18.89 12.93
CA SER A 170 -27.55 20.29 12.49
C SER A 170 -28.45 21.29 13.25
N THR A 171 -29.08 20.87 14.35
CA THR A 171 -30.04 21.69 15.12
C THR A 171 -29.39 22.87 15.86
N PRO A 172 -30.15 23.92 16.24
CA PRO A 172 -29.62 25.08 16.99
C PRO A 172 -29.00 24.67 18.32
N GLY A 173 -27.80 25.18 18.64
CA GLY A 173 -26.93 24.64 19.70
C GLY A 173 -26.03 23.50 19.20
N SER A 174 -25.70 23.53 17.91
CA SER A 174 -25.25 22.37 17.12
C SER A 174 -24.06 21.65 17.72
N GLU A 175 -24.16 20.33 17.64
CA GLU A 175 -23.09 19.37 17.90
C GLU A 175 -21.91 19.47 16.91
N ARG A 176 -22.06 20.28 15.86
CA ARG A 176 -21.09 20.56 14.79
C ARG A 176 -20.21 21.79 15.09
N PRO A 177 -19.04 21.91 14.44
CA PRO A 177 -18.30 23.17 14.38
C PRO A 177 -19.17 24.32 13.86
N SER A 178 -18.95 25.53 14.38
CA SER A 178 -19.67 26.76 13.96
C SER A 178 -19.54 27.05 12.46
N ASN A 179 -18.39 26.73 11.88
CA ASN A 179 -18.16 26.73 10.45
C ASN A 179 -17.36 25.47 10.07
N VAL A 180 -18.03 24.49 9.46
CA VAL A 180 -17.39 23.23 9.05
C VAL A 180 -16.40 23.40 7.89
N ALA A 181 -16.47 24.49 7.12
CA ALA A 181 -15.55 24.74 6.02
C ALA A 181 -14.22 25.35 6.49
N ASP A 182 -14.23 26.08 7.61
CA ASP A 182 -13.05 26.74 8.18
C ASP A 182 -12.23 25.80 9.08
N PRO A 183 -10.96 25.50 8.75
CA PRO A 183 -10.09 24.65 9.58
C PRO A 183 -9.90 25.18 11.00
N ALA A 184 -9.88 26.50 11.22
CA ALA A 184 -9.70 27.07 12.55
C ALA A 184 -10.92 26.80 13.44
N SER A 185 -12.13 26.96 12.90
CA SER A 185 -13.38 26.60 13.56
C SER A 185 -13.44 25.10 13.91
N ARG A 186 -12.98 24.21 13.00
CA ARG A 186 -12.86 22.77 13.29
C ARG A 186 -11.85 22.47 14.40
N LEU A 187 -10.70 23.14 14.39
CA LEU A 187 -9.67 22.99 15.43
C LEU A 187 -10.19 23.41 16.81
N GLN A 188 -10.91 24.53 16.89
CA GLN A 188 -11.54 24.96 18.14
C GLN A 188 -12.57 23.95 18.64
N TRP A 189 -13.37 23.38 17.74
CA TRP A 189 -14.33 22.34 18.07
C TRP A 189 -13.65 21.07 18.61
N TRP A 190 -12.58 20.59 17.95
CA TRP A 190 -11.80 19.44 18.42
C TRP A 190 -11.17 19.68 19.80
N ASN A 191 -10.61 20.88 20.00
CA ASN A 191 -10.09 21.30 21.31
C ASN A 191 -11.19 21.28 22.38
N SER A 192 -12.41 21.71 22.08
CA SER A 192 -13.53 21.62 23.02
C SER A 192 -13.89 20.17 23.33
N LEU A 193 -14.14 19.36 22.29
CA LEU A 193 -14.58 17.97 22.40
C LEU A 193 -13.60 17.09 23.19
N LEU A 194 -12.30 17.23 22.93
CA LEU A 194 -11.25 16.36 23.47
C LEU A 194 -10.60 16.88 24.76
N ARG A 195 -10.94 18.10 25.20
CA ARG A 195 -10.37 18.70 26.41
C ARG A 195 -11.37 18.94 27.52
N GLN A 196 -12.62 19.19 27.16
CA GLN A 196 -13.66 19.59 28.11
C GLN A 196 -14.63 18.43 28.36
N GLU A 197 -15.24 18.43 29.55
CA GLU A 197 -16.37 17.54 29.83
C GLU A 197 -17.54 17.95 28.91
N GLN A 198 -18.05 16.98 28.16
CA GLN A 198 -19.19 17.16 27.26
C GLN A 198 -20.48 16.91 28.02
N ALA A 199 -21.51 17.69 27.70
CA ALA A 199 -22.85 17.56 28.26
C ALA A 199 -23.86 17.23 27.16
N VAL A 200 -24.59 16.12 27.32
CA VAL A 200 -25.62 15.69 26.37
C VAL A 200 -26.86 15.25 27.16
N GLY A 201 -27.86 16.12 27.23
CA GLY A 201 -28.97 15.96 28.17
C GLY A 201 -28.46 15.89 29.61
N GLU A 202 -28.84 14.82 30.32
CA GLU A 202 -28.41 14.55 31.70
C GLU A 202 -27.10 13.74 31.79
N ALA A 203 -26.49 13.42 30.65
CA ALA A 203 -25.23 12.71 30.60
C ALA A 203 -24.05 13.68 30.50
N ARG A 204 -22.96 13.33 31.19
CA ARG A 204 -21.68 14.02 31.15
C ARG A 204 -20.58 13.01 30.83
N PHE A 205 -19.72 13.31 29.86
CA PHE A 205 -18.61 12.42 29.52
C PHE A 205 -17.34 13.17 29.15
N THR A 206 -16.19 12.53 29.29
CA THR A 206 -14.90 13.08 28.91
C THR A 206 -14.16 12.11 27.99
N LEU A 207 -13.89 12.56 26.77
CA LEU A 207 -13.09 11.84 25.78
C LEU A 207 -11.70 12.46 25.74
N ARG A 208 -10.64 11.64 25.84
CA ARG A 208 -9.25 12.11 25.83
C ARG A 208 -8.42 11.43 24.74
N PRO A 209 -7.48 12.16 24.10
CA PRO A 209 -6.38 11.52 23.39
C PRO A 209 -5.48 10.82 24.42
N VAL A 210 -4.89 9.69 24.05
CA VAL A 210 -4.01 8.92 24.96
C VAL A 210 -2.58 8.90 24.45
N ARG A 211 -2.38 8.46 23.21
CA ARG A 211 -1.07 8.27 22.60
C ARG A 211 -1.17 8.17 21.08
N ALA A 212 -0.06 8.43 20.40
CA ALA A 212 0.17 7.99 19.04
C ALA A 212 1.19 6.84 19.05
N VAL A 213 1.01 5.83 18.20
CA VAL A 213 1.95 4.73 18.04
C VAL A 213 2.47 4.72 16.61
N GLN A 214 3.79 4.75 16.46
CA GLN A 214 4.47 4.52 15.19
C GLN A 214 4.71 3.01 15.08
N LEU A 215 3.96 2.35 14.20
CA LEU A 215 4.11 0.91 13.94
C LEU A 215 5.25 0.67 12.94
N THR A 216 5.31 1.51 11.91
CA THR A 216 6.42 1.61 10.96
C THR A 216 6.70 3.10 10.67
N PRO A 217 7.79 3.48 9.98
CA PRO A 217 8.04 4.88 9.61
C PRO A 217 6.91 5.55 8.82
N VAL A 218 6.03 4.76 8.19
CA VAL A 218 4.92 5.20 7.35
C VAL A 218 3.54 4.78 7.85
N LYS A 219 3.43 4.27 9.09
CA LYS A 219 2.19 3.76 9.68
C LYS A 219 2.02 4.24 11.11
N TYR A 220 1.00 5.05 11.36
CA TYR A 220 0.74 5.69 12.65
C TYR A 220 -0.68 5.42 13.13
N ARG A 221 -0.83 5.06 14.39
CA ARG A 221 -2.11 4.76 15.04
C ARG A 221 -2.39 5.75 16.17
N PHE A 222 -3.55 6.39 16.14
CA PHE A 222 -3.95 7.45 17.06
C PHE A 222 -5.02 6.95 18.03
N TYR A 223 -4.75 7.00 19.33
CA TYR A 223 -5.62 6.41 20.34
C TYR A 223 -6.42 7.44 21.11
N PHE A 224 -7.70 7.15 21.28
CA PHE A 224 -8.66 7.88 22.09
C PHE A 224 -9.23 6.97 23.17
N ARG A 225 -9.67 7.57 24.28
CA ARG A 225 -10.25 6.83 25.40
C ARG A 225 -11.33 7.63 26.09
N LEU A 226 -12.43 6.96 26.42
CA LEU A 226 -13.43 7.48 27.34
C LEU A 226 -12.87 7.44 28.77
N GLU A 227 -12.60 8.61 29.35
CA GLU A 227 -12.05 8.75 30.71
C GLU A 227 -13.13 8.52 31.77
N GLY A 228 -14.33 9.03 31.52
CA GLY A 228 -15.50 8.82 32.37
C GLY A 228 -16.80 9.17 31.66
N LEU A 229 -17.87 8.49 32.05
CA LEU A 229 -19.25 8.79 31.69
C LEU A 229 -20.10 8.73 32.96
N ARG A 230 -20.89 9.77 33.22
CA ARG A 230 -21.83 9.84 34.33
C ARG A 230 -23.18 10.34 33.83
N VAL A 231 -24.27 9.73 34.31
CA VAL A 231 -25.63 10.08 33.90
C VAL A 231 -26.51 10.15 35.14
N ARG A 232 -27.32 11.22 35.24
CA ARG A 232 -28.25 11.42 36.35
C ARG A 232 -29.70 11.40 35.85
N GLY A 233 -30.49 10.47 36.33
CA GLY A 233 -31.95 10.51 36.18
C GLY A 233 -32.60 11.06 37.44
N GLN A 234 -33.37 12.14 37.33
CA GLN A 234 -34.10 12.71 38.46
C GLN A 234 -35.57 12.89 38.12
N LEU A 235 -36.46 12.32 38.95
CA LEU A 235 -37.90 12.56 38.85
C LEU A 235 -38.55 12.61 40.24
N GLY A 236 -39.15 13.76 40.57
CA GLY A 236 -39.64 14.02 41.93
C GLY A 236 -38.48 14.04 42.93
N GLY A 237 -38.62 13.29 44.04
CA GLY A 237 -37.56 13.10 45.05
C GLY A 237 -36.58 11.96 44.76
N ALA A 238 -36.80 11.15 43.71
CA ALA A 238 -35.95 10.02 43.37
C ALA A 238 -34.82 10.42 42.41
N THR A 239 -33.58 10.03 42.74
CA THR A 239 -32.40 10.24 41.90
C THR A 239 -31.70 8.90 41.64
N ARG A 240 -31.33 8.66 40.38
CA ARG A 240 -30.50 7.52 39.96
C ARG A 240 -29.27 8.02 39.23
N VAL A 241 -28.12 7.44 39.56
CA VAL A 241 -26.83 7.78 38.97
C VAL A 241 -26.21 6.53 38.38
N LEU A 242 -25.89 6.58 37.09
CA LEU A 242 -25.14 5.56 36.39
C LEU A 242 -23.78 6.13 36.02
N THR A 243 -22.73 5.35 36.21
CA THR A 243 -21.38 5.73 35.80
C THR A 243 -20.70 4.62 35.04
N ALA A 244 -19.78 4.97 34.16
CA ALA A 244 -18.84 4.05 33.57
C ALA A 244 -17.43 4.59 33.73
N SER A 245 -16.53 3.69 34.08
CA SER A 245 -15.13 3.97 34.34
C SER A 245 -14.21 3.25 33.35
N ARG A 246 -12.95 3.69 33.33
CA ARG A 246 -11.82 3.18 32.56
C ARG A 246 -11.73 1.65 32.54
N THR A 247 -11.96 1.04 31.38
CA THR A 247 -11.51 -0.33 31.07
C THR A 247 -10.54 -0.27 29.88
N ALA A 248 -9.69 -1.29 29.71
CA ALA A 248 -8.82 -1.41 28.53
C ALA A 248 -9.62 -1.56 27.21
N GLU A 249 -10.89 -1.99 27.30
CA GLU A 249 -11.82 -2.17 26.18
C GLU A 249 -12.39 -0.84 25.67
N ASN A 250 -12.29 0.25 26.43
CA ASN A 250 -12.81 1.59 26.07
C ASN A 250 -11.79 2.46 25.31
N GLN A 251 -10.77 1.84 24.69
CA GLN A 251 -9.88 2.53 23.77
C GLN A 251 -10.32 2.30 22.33
N TRP A 252 -10.38 3.39 21.58
CA TRP A 252 -10.64 3.36 20.15
C TRP A 252 -9.50 4.06 19.42
N TRP A 253 -9.27 3.67 18.16
CA TRP A 253 -8.20 4.22 17.36
C TRP A 253 -8.59 4.30 15.88
N PHE A 254 -7.93 5.22 15.18
CA PHE A 254 -7.77 5.15 13.73
C PHE A 254 -6.27 5.10 13.40
N GLU A 255 -5.98 4.59 12.23
CA GLU A 255 -4.65 4.38 11.69
C GLU A 255 -4.53 5.10 10.36
N ILE A 256 -3.36 5.68 10.14
CA ILE A 256 -2.96 6.35 8.91
C ILE A 256 -1.72 5.61 8.40
N GLU A 257 -1.79 5.08 7.18
CA GLU A 257 -0.72 4.28 6.57
C GLU A 257 -0.43 4.75 5.14
N LEU A 258 0.84 4.77 4.72
CA LEU A 258 1.17 4.75 3.30
C LEU A 258 1.33 3.29 2.88
N PRO A 259 0.45 2.78 2.00
CA PRO A 259 0.56 1.42 1.52
C PRO A 259 1.83 1.24 0.68
N SER A 260 2.39 0.04 0.75
CA SER A 260 3.48 -0.37 -0.13
C SER A 260 2.95 -0.50 -1.57
N LEU A 261 3.71 0.04 -2.53
CA LEU A 261 3.41 -0.19 -3.95
C LEU A 261 3.91 -1.56 -4.43
N LEU A 262 4.74 -2.24 -3.63
CA LEU A 262 5.49 -3.43 -4.03
C LEU A 262 4.72 -4.75 -3.80
N GLU A 263 3.39 -4.71 -3.65
CA GLU A 263 2.55 -5.89 -3.45
C GLU A 263 2.39 -6.77 -4.70
N ASP A 264 2.61 -6.17 -5.87
CA ASP A 264 2.34 -6.76 -7.18
C ASP A 264 3.67 -7.03 -7.92
N VAL A 265 3.74 -8.16 -8.64
CA VAL A 265 4.87 -8.46 -9.53
C VAL A 265 4.86 -7.55 -10.76
N LEU A 266 3.67 -7.18 -11.21
CA LEU A 266 3.45 -6.22 -12.28
C LEU A 266 2.32 -5.26 -11.89
N MET A 267 2.61 -3.97 -11.88
CA MET A 267 1.63 -2.90 -11.73
C MET A 267 1.78 -1.91 -12.87
N THR A 268 0.71 -1.66 -13.62
CA THR A 268 0.68 -0.62 -14.66
C THR A 268 -0.31 0.48 -14.32
N ASN A 269 0.03 1.75 -14.47
CA ASN A 269 -0.98 2.80 -14.43
C ASN A 269 -1.86 2.74 -15.69
N HIS A 270 -1.22 2.61 -16.85
CA HIS A 270 -1.81 2.43 -18.19
C HIS A 270 -1.41 1.07 -18.75
N HIS A 271 -2.39 0.18 -18.99
CA HIS A 271 -2.16 -1.13 -19.61
C HIS A 271 -2.18 -1.04 -21.14
N ARG A 272 -1.32 -0.16 -21.66
CA ARG A 272 -1.13 0.14 -23.08
C ARG A 272 0.27 0.69 -23.30
N LEU A 273 0.74 0.60 -24.54
CA LEU A 273 2.03 1.17 -24.93
C LEU A 273 2.01 2.71 -24.77
N LYS A 274 3.16 3.28 -24.41
CA LYS A 274 3.35 4.73 -24.30
C LYS A 274 3.03 5.42 -25.64
N PRO A 275 2.09 6.38 -25.69
CA PRO A 275 1.68 7.00 -26.94
C PRO A 275 2.76 7.96 -27.47
N SER A 276 3.01 7.94 -28.79
CA SER A 276 3.89 8.87 -29.49
C SER A 276 3.21 10.20 -29.88
N GLY A 277 1.90 10.32 -29.66
CA GLY A 277 1.07 11.48 -30.03
C GLY A 277 0.02 11.83 -28.97
N THR A 278 -1.16 12.29 -29.41
CA THR A 278 -2.25 12.68 -28.51
C THR A 278 -2.75 11.50 -27.68
N TYR A 279 -2.75 11.65 -26.36
CA TYR A 279 -3.28 10.68 -25.42
C TYR A 279 -4.79 10.88 -25.20
N SER A 280 -5.55 9.79 -25.17
CA SER A 280 -6.95 9.78 -24.77
C SER A 280 -7.17 8.85 -23.56
N PRO A 281 -7.67 9.38 -22.43
CA PRO A 281 -7.92 8.57 -21.24
C PRO A 281 -9.03 7.53 -21.44
N THR A 282 -9.98 7.81 -22.32
CA THR A 282 -11.07 6.89 -22.68
C THR A 282 -10.68 5.90 -23.80
N GLY A 283 -9.46 5.99 -24.33
CA GLY A 283 -8.96 5.05 -25.33
C GLY A 283 -8.98 3.61 -24.82
N ALA A 284 -9.19 2.65 -25.72
CA ALA A 284 -9.15 1.24 -25.34
C ALA A 284 -7.70 0.82 -24.99
N PRO A 285 -7.52 -0.08 -24.00
CA PRO A 285 -6.22 -0.73 -23.77
C PRO A 285 -5.78 -1.47 -25.04
N THR A 286 -4.47 -1.59 -25.25
CA THR A 286 -3.89 -2.18 -26.47
C THR A 286 -3.04 -3.43 -26.22
N VAL A 287 -2.74 -3.72 -24.95
CA VAL A 287 -1.87 -4.82 -24.56
C VAL A 287 -2.72 -6.02 -24.16
N ASN A 288 -2.61 -7.09 -24.95
CA ASN A 288 -3.26 -8.38 -24.69
C ASN A 288 -2.30 -9.35 -24.00
N PHE A 289 -2.86 -10.34 -23.32
CA PHE A 289 -2.13 -11.48 -22.77
C PHE A 289 -1.93 -12.59 -23.81
N ASP A 290 -0.71 -12.75 -24.30
CA ASP A 290 -0.33 -13.76 -25.30
C ASP A 290 0.69 -14.77 -24.71
N ASP A 291 0.18 -15.74 -23.96
CA ASP A 291 0.90 -16.89 -23.38
C ASP A 291 1.86 -16.55 -22.23
N GLN A 292 1.34 -15.81 -21.25
CA GLN A 292 2.12 -15.32 -20.11
C GLN A 292 1.77 -16.06 -18.81
N VAL A 293 2.79 -16.34 -17.99
CA VAL A 293 2.63 -16.85 -16.63
C VAL A 293 3.09 -15.77 -15.66
N PHE A 294 2.21 -15.36 -14.75
CA PHE A 294 2.54 -14.42 -13.69
C PHE A 294 2.59 -15.17 -12.36
N ASP A 295 3.79 -15.28 -11.80
CA ASP A 295 4.02 -15.87 -10.48
C ASP A 295 4.00 -14.80 -9.39
N GLY A 296 2.82 -14.20 -9.20
CA GLY A 296 2.61 -13.05 -8.31
C GLY A 296 1.28 -12.35 -8.57
N SER A 297 0.96 -11.35 -7.75
CA SER A 297 -0.20 -10.48 -7.97
C SER A 297 0.08 -9.50 -9.11
N ILE A 298 -0.94 -9.17 -9.90
CA ILE A 298 -0.86 -8.11 -10.90
C ILE A 298 -1.96 -7.07 -10.69
N HIS A 299 -1.64 -5.83 -11.03
CA HIS A 299 -2.54 -4.70 -10.90
C HIS A 299 -2.50 -3.78 -12.13
N THR A 300 -3.64 -3.19 -12.48
CA THR A 300 -3.65 -2.00 -13.35
C THR A 300 -4.64 -0.95 -12.87
N ASN A 301 -4.26 0.32 -12.88
CA ASN A 301 -5.24 1.40 -12.65
C ASN A 301 -6.18 1.56 -13.86
N GLU A 302 -5.76 1.10 -15.04
CA GLU A 302 -6.59 1.12 -16.23
C GLU A 302 -7.48 -0.13 -16.32
N LYS A 303 -7.65 -0.68 -17.52
CA LYS A 303 -8.40 -1.90 -17.83
C LYS A 303 -7.45 -2.94 -18.41
N PHE A 304 -7.64 -4.20 -18.04
CA PHE A 304 -6.99 -5.30 -18.74
C PHE A 304 -7.74 -5.64 -20.05
N LEU A 305 -7.00 -5.90 -21.12
CA LEU A 305 -7.56 -6.35 -22.39
C LEU A 305 -7.47 -7.87 -22.53
N PHE A 306 -8.60 -8.51 -22.80
CA PHE A 306 -8.68 -9.92 -23.15
C PHE A 306 -9.36 -10.10 -24.52
N THR A 307 -8.57 -10.41 -25.55
CA THR A 307 -9.07 -10.76 -26.89
C THR A 307 -9.58 -12.21 -26.96
N GLY A 308 -10.12 -12.65 -28.10
CA GLY A 308 -10.54 -14.05 -28.28
C GLY A 308 -9.40 -15.06 -28.13
N ASN A 309 -8.15 -14.64 -28.37
CA ASN A 309 -6.98 -15.51 -28.34
C ASN A 309 -6.18 -15.40 -27.04
N SER A 310 -6.66 -14.65 -26.04
CA SER A 310 -5.88 -14.45 -24.80
C SER A 310 -5.51 -15.75 -24.12
N ARG A 311 -4.24 -15.82 -23.72
CA ARG A 311 -3.67 -16.95 -22.95
C ARG A 311 -2.87 -16.39 -21.79
N ALA A 312 -3.28 -16.73 -20.57
CA ALA A 312 -2.54 -16.33 -19.37
C ALA A 312 -2.77 -17.32 -18.22
N GLN A 313 -1.77 -17.44 -17.36
CA GLN A 313 -1.88 -18.11 -16.08
C GLN A 313 -1.50 -17.14 -14.96
N PHE A 314 -2.47 -16.77 -14.13
CA PHE A 314 -2.29 -15.93 -12.97
C PHE A 314 -2.20 -16.79 -11.70
N ARG A 315 -1.05 -16.77 -11.03
CA ARG A 315 -0.82 -17.51 -9.78
C ARG A 315 -1.01 -16.66 -8.52
N GLY A 316 -1.27 -15.36 -8.68
CA GLY A 316 -1.58 -14.43 -7.60
C GLY A 316 -2.89 -13.68 -7.81
N LYS A 317 -3.06 -12.57 -7.07
CA LYS A 317 -4.25 -11.71 -7.19
C LYS A 317 -4.23 -11.01 -8.55
N VAL A 318 -5.35 -10.96 -9.25
CA VAL A 318 -5.53 -10.09 -10.42
C VAL A 318 -6.45 -8.96 -10.03
N SER A 319 -5.99 -7.72 -10.21
CA SER A 319 -6.81 -6.57 -9.87
C SER A 319 -6.72 -5.44 -10.87
N SER A 320 -7.82 -4.73 -11.04
CA SER A 320 -7.86 -3.55 -11.90
C SER A 320 -8.89 -2.56 -11.41
N VAL A 321 -8.62 -1.28 -11.62
CA VAL A 321 -9.49 -0.20 -11.15
C VAL A 321 -10.51 0.16 -12.22
N GLY A 322 -10.12 0.15 -13.49
CA GLY A 322 -11.00 0.49 -14.61
C GLY A 322 -11.20 1.98 -14.80
N CYS A 323 -10.20 2.78 -14.44
CA CYS A 323 -10.25 4.23 -14.54
C CYS A 323 -10.54 4.70 -15.98
N THR A 324 -11.30 5.80 -16.12
CA THR A 324 -11.70 6.40 -17.40
C THR A 324 -11.14 7.79 -17.65
N ASP A 325 -10.51 8.39 -16.64
CA ASP A 325 -10.00 9.77 -16.60
C ASP A 325 -8.53 9.84 -16.17
N LEU A 326 -7.77 8.75 -16.28
CA LEU A 326 -6.35 8.74 -15.91
C LEU A 326 -5.57 9.80 -16.70
N PRO A 327 -4.77 10.64 -16.05
CA PRO A 327 -3.90 11.57 -16.75
C PRO A 327 -2.78 10.80 -17.45
N LYS A 328 -2.15 11.46 -18.43
CA LYS A 328 -0.97 10.92 -19.11
C LYS A 328 0.15 10.59 -18.09
N GLU A 329 0.37 11.49 -17.15
CA GLU A 329 1.41 11.42 -16.12
C GLU A 329 0.87 12.05 -14.82
N GLY A 330 1.37 11.59 -13.68
CA GLY A 330 0.99 12.10 -12.36
C GLY A 330 -0.35 11.54 -11.83
N LEU A 331 -1.00 12.33 -10.97
CA LEU A 331 -2.18 11.91 -10.21
C LEU A 331 -3.48 12.23 -10.94
N ALA A 332 -4.44 11.31 -10.86
CA ALA A 332 -5.81 11.58 -11.27
C ALA A 332 -6.42 12.79 -10.52
N PRO A 333 -7.40 13.51 -11.11
CA PRO A 333 -8.04 14.66 -10.46
C PRO A 333 -8.61 14.30 -9.09
N GLY A 334 -8.24 15.05 -8.04
CA GLY A 334 -8.63 14.71 -6.66
C GLY A 334 -7.90 13.50 -6.05
N GLY A 335 -6.94 12.93 -6.78
CA GLY A 335 -6.09 11.77 -6.43
C GLY A 335 -6.82 10.43 -6.30
N ASN A 336 -8.02 10.38 -6.88
CA ASN A 336 -8.70 9.15 -7.25
C ASN A 336 -9.18 9.29 -8.70
N CYS A 337 -9.56 8.20 -9.35
CA CYS A 337 -10.07 8.22 -10.71
C CYS A 337 -11.58 7.91 -10.74
N GLU A 338 -12.26 8.37 -11.78
CA GLU A 338 -13.57 7.83 -12.14
C GLU A 338 -13.38 6.46 -12.77
N SER A 339 -14.13 5.45 -12.31
CA SER A 339 -13.94 4.07 -12.73
C SER A 339 -15.20 3.38 -13.27
N THR A 340 -14.96 2.39 -14.12
CA THR A 340 -15.93 1.43 -14.64
C THR A 340 -15.36 0.02 -14.46
N ALA A 341 -16.03 -1.04 -14.95
CA ALA A 341 -15.47 -2.38 -14.91
C ALA A 341 -14.03 -2.41 -15.48
N GLY A 342 -13.07 -2.90 -14.69
CA GLY A 342 -11.65 -2.89 -14.98
C GLY A 342 -11.17 -3.87 -16.05
N VAL A 343 -12.06 -4.29 -16.94
CA VAL A 343 -11.77 -5.28 -17.97
C VAL A 343 -12.38 -4.89 -19.31
N HIS A 344 -11.68 -5.23 -20.39
CA HIS A 344 -12.13 -5.11 -21.76
C HIS A 344 -12.08 -6.51 -22.40
N ILE A 345 -13.20 -6.99 -22.96
CA ILE A 345 -13.26 -8.29 -23.62
C ILE A 345 -13.56 -8.08 -25.10
N GLY A 346 -12.61 -8.43 -25.97
CA GLY A 346 -12.67 -8.11 -27.39
C GLY A 346 -12.62 -6.59 -27.60
N ASN A 347 -13.73 -6.01 -28.08
CA ASN A 347 -13.86 -4.58 -28.38
C ASN A 347 -14.88 -3.86 -27.47
N SER A 348 -15.31 -4.50 -26.38
CA SER A 348 -16.29 -3.91 -25.46
C SER A 348 -15.84 -3.99 -24.00
N THR A 349 -16.25 -2.97 -23.23
CA THR A 349 -16.26 -3.07 -21.77
C THR A 349 -17.53 -3.85 -21.40
N PRO A 350 -17.44 -5.02 -20.75
CA PRO A 350 -18.62 -5.79 -20.42
C PRO A 350 -19.44 -5.08 -19.35
N THR A 351 -20.76 -5.08 -19.51
CA THR A 351 -21.70 -4.56 -18.51
C THR A 351 -22.33 -5.75 -17.77
N PRO A 352 -22.20 -5.84 -16.43
CA PRO A 352 -22.91 -6.84 -15.65
C PRO A 352 -24.42 -6.75 -15.91
N ALA A 353 -25.10 -7.89 -15.95
CA ALA A 353 -26.56 -7.90 -16.07
C ALA A 353 -27.21 -7.18 -14.86
N PRO A 354 -28.29 -6.40 -15.05
CA PRO A 354 -28.97 -5.73 -13.96
C PRO A 354 -29.74 -6.76 -13.10
N ASP A 355 -29.07 -7.31 -12.10
CA ASP A 355 -29.70 -8.12 -11.04
C ASP A 355 -30.14 -7.24 -9.86
N THR A 356 -31.16 -7.70 -9.13
CA THR A 356 -31.72 -7.03 -7.94
C THR A 356 -30.74 -6.94 -6.75
N GLU A 357 -29.59 -7.63 -6.81
CA GLU A 357 -28.52 -7.59 -5.81
C GLU A 357 -27.16 -7.39 -6.49
N ASN A 358 -26.83 -6.14 -6.82
CA ASN A 358 -25.62 -5.75 -7.53
C ASN A 358 -24.43 -5.47 -6.58
N THR A 359 -23.89 -6.51 -5.93
CA THR A 359 -22.69 -6.37 -5.07
C THR A 359 -21.39 -6.47 -5.89
N ALA A 360 -20.32 -5.81 -5.43
CA ALA A 360 -19.01 -5.86 -6.09
C ALA A 360 -18.48 -7.30 -6.24
N GLU A 361 -18.74 -8.17 -5.26
CA GLU A 361 -18.33 -9.58 -5.28
C GLU A 361 -19.00 -10.37 -6.41
N LYS A 362 -20.31 -10.15 -6.63
CA LYS A 362 -21.06 -10.81 -7.71
C LYS A 362 -20.62 -10.29 -9.09
N GLN A 363 -20.37 -8.99 -9.20
CA GLN A 363 -19.82 -8.39 -10.43
C GLN A 363 -18.44 -8.98 -10.76
N ASN A 364 -17.52 -9.00 -9.79
CA ASN A 364 -16.17 -9.54 -9.97
C ASN A 364 -16.20 -11.03 -10.34
N LYS A 365 -17.08 -11.80 -9.71
CA LYS A 365 -17.32 -13.20 -10.08
C LYS A 365 -17.76 -13.34 -11.54
N TRP A 366 -18.79 -12.59 -11.96
CA TRP A 366 -19.30 -12.66 -13.32
C TRP A 366 -18.23 -12.27 -14.35
N LEU A 367 -17.49 -11.18 -14.12
CA LEU A 367 -16.41 -10.73 -15.00
C LEU A 367 -15.29 -11.77 -15.12
N ALA A 368 -14.87 -12.37 -14.00
CA ALA A 368 -13.85 -13.42 -14.00
C ALA A 368 -14.30 -14.65 -14.81
N ASP A 369 -15.57 -15.05 -14.67
CA ASP A 369 -16.14 -16.15 -15.44
C ASP A 369 -16.18 -15.82 -16.94
N GLU A 370 -16.60 -14.61 -17.33
CA GLU A 370 -16.60 -14.17 -18.75
C GLU A 370 -15.20 -14.18 -19.35
N VAL A 371 -14.20 -13.68 -18.63
CA VAL A 371 -12.80 -13.70 -19.09
C VAL A 371 -12.31 -15.13 -19.29
N ALA A 372 -12.64 -16.04 -18.39
CA ALA A 372 -12.23 -17.44 -18.46
C ALA A 372 -12.97 -18.28 -19.51
N LYS A 373 -14.02 -17.76 -20.16
CA LYS A 373 -14.75 -18.49 -21.21
C LYS A 373 -13.90 -18.71 -22.48
N SER A 374 -14.04 -19.91 -23.03
CA SER A 374 -13.55 -20.30 -24.37
C SER A 374 -14.00 -19.29 -25.45
N PRO A 375 -13.18 -18.96 -26.46
CA PRO A 375 -11.91 -19.61 -26.86
C PRO A 375 -10.65 -19.20 -26.08
N ARG A 376 -10.75 -18.29 -25.11
CA ARG A 376 -9.62 -17.88 -24.28
C ARG A 376 -9.13 -19.02 -23.38
N THR A 377 -7.85 -19.01 -23.07
CA THR A 377 -7.23 -19.92 -22.08
C THR A 377 -6.62 -19.10 -20.95
N VAL A 378 -7.48 -18.39 -20.22
CA VAL A 378 -7.10 -17.56 -19.07
C VAL A 378 -7.42 -18.31 -17.78
N ASN A 379 -6.39 -18.55 -16.98
CA ASN A 379 -6.50 -19.28 -15.71
C ASN A 379 -6.20 -18.34 -14.54
N PHE A 380 -7.23 -18.06 -13.73
CA PHE A 380 -7.07 -17.40 -12.43
C PHE A 380 -6.70 -18.38 -11.33
N LEU A 381 -6.22 -17.84 -10.20
CA LEU A 381 -5.94 -18.62 -9.00
C LEU A 381 -7.19 -19.42 -8.58
N LYS A 382 -6.97 -20.68 -8.18
CA LYS A 382 -8.04 -21.58 -7.75
C LYS A 382 -8.22 -21.51 -6.24
N ASN A 383 -9.44 -21.77 -5.79
CA ASN A 383 -9.75 -21.78 -4.36
C ASN A 383 -9.04 -22.94 -3.66
N GLU A 384 -8.44 -22.69 -2.50
CA GLU A 384 -7.71 -23.71 -1.74
C GLU A 384 -8.59 -24.89 -1.28
N THR A 385 -9.87 -24.63 -0.97
CA THR A 385 -10.83 -25.65 -0.52
C THR A 385 -11.56 -26.33 -1.67
N ASP A 386 -11.67 -25.68 -2.83
CA ASP A 386 -12.27 -26.23 -4.05
C ASP A 386 -11.45 -25.83 -5.30
N PRO A 387 -10.42 -26.62 -5.66
CA PRO A 387 -9.52 -26.32 -6.78
C PRO A 387 -10.19 -26.27 -8.15
N THR A 388 -11.46 -26.69 -8.26
CA THR A 388 -12.22 -26.60 -9.51
C THR A 388 -12.73 -25.18 -9.79
N LYS A 389 -12.84 -24.35 -8.75
CA LYS A 389 -13.38 -23.00 -8.82
C LYS A 389 -12.30 -21.93 -8.77
N ILE A 390 -12.57 -20.81 -9.43
CA ILE A 390 -11.77 -19.59 -9.31
C ILE A 390 -11.91 -19.06 -7.88
N ASP A 391 -10.80 -18.62 -7.28
CA ASP A 391 -10.84 -17.85 -6.04
C ASP A 391 -11.21 -16.39 -6.35
N TYR A 392 -12.51 -16.10 -6.34
CA TYR A 392 -13.01 -14.76 -6.65
C TYR A 392 -12.59 -13.68 -5.63
N LYS A 393 -12.08 -14.06 -4.45
CA LYS A 393 -11.48 -13.08 -3.52
C LYS A 393 -10.12 -12.57 -4.02
N LYS A 394 -9.52 -13.27 -4.99
CA LYS A 394 -8.23 -12.94 -5.61
C LYS A 394 -8.41 -12.36 -7.02
N THR A 395 -9.64 -12.08 -7.43
CA THR A 395 -9.94 -11.41 -8.70
C THR A 395 -10.83 -10.21 -8.44
N ASP A 396 -10.29 -9.01 -8.65
CA ASP A 396 -10.97 -7.76 -8.30
C ASP A 396 -10.88 -6.74 -9.44
N PHE A 397 -11.91 -6.68 -10.27
CA PHE A 397 -12.01 -5.74 -11.39
C PHE A 397 -12.63 -4.39 -11.01
N ASN A 398 -12.83 -4.15 -9.71
CA ASN A 398 -13.30 -2.88 -9.13
C ASN A 398 -12.36 -2.43 -8.00
N ALA A 399 -11.06 -2.71 -8.15
CA ALA A 399 -10.07 -2.44 -7.12
C ALA A 399 -9.90 -0.93 -6.87
N ALA A 400 -9.34 -0.56 -5.72
CA ALA A 400 -9.02 0.83 -5.42
C ALA A 400 -7.83 1.34 -6.24
N TYR A 401 -7.89 2.60 -6.65
CA TYR A 401 -6.81 3.31 -7.36
C TYR A 401 -5.51 3.33 -6.54
N LYS A 402 -4.41 2.88 -7.15
CA LYS A 402 -3.05 2.89 -6.60
C LYS A 402 -2.20 3.96 -7.31
N PRO A 403 -2.10 5.20 -6.80
CA PRO A 403 -1.31 6.23 -7.47
C PRO A 403 0.19 5.93 -7.42
N LEU A 404 0.90 6.31 -8.50
CA LEU A 404 2.36 6.26 -8.58
C LEU A 404 3.02 7.44 -7.87
N PRO A 405 4.28 7.30 -7.40
CA PRO A 405 5.04 8.39 -6.79
C PRO A 405 5.18 9.59 -7.73
N ILE A 406 5.15 10.80 -7.17
CA ILE A 406 5.06 12.05 -7.94
C ILE A 406 6.33 12.90 -7.91
N ASN A 407 7.32 12.54 -7.09
CA ASN A 407 8.62 13.20 -7.03
C ASN A 407 9.65 12.32 -6.32
N GLU A 408 10.91 12.67 -6.50
CA GLU A 408 12.09 11.98 -5.98
C GLU A 408 12.80 12.74 -4.85
N ASN A 409 12.14 13.72 -4.23
CA ASN A 409 12.75 14.62 -3.26
C ASN A 409 13.29 13.86 -2.04
N ASP A 410 12.57 12.83 -1.57
CA ASP A 410 13.00 12.02 -0.43
C ASP A 410 14.26 11.22 -0.75
N GLN A 411 14.37 10.67 -1.97
CA GLN A 411 15.56 9.94 -2.41
C GLN A 411 16.76 10.88 -2.59
N LYS A 412 16.54 12.07 -3.17
CA LYS A 412 17.57 13.11 -3.30
C LYS A 412 18.06 13.59 -1.93
N ALA A 413 17.13 13.86 -1.00
CA ALA A 413 17.46 14.27 0.36
C ALA A 413 18.23 13.17 1.11
N ALA A 414 17.80 11.91 0.99
CA ALA A 414 18.51 10.77 1.57
C ALA A 414 19.92 10.61 1.00
N ALA A 415 20.10 10.78 -0.31
CA ALA A 415 21.40 10.73 -0.95
C ALA A 415 22.36 11.82 -0.44
N LEU A 416 21.83 13.05 -0.25
CA LEU A 416 22.60 14.18 0.31
C LEU A 416 22.97 13.99 1.79
N ALA A 417 22.10 13.37 2.58
CA ALA A 417 22.32 13.17 4.01
C ALA A 417 23.37 12.08 4.27
N GLU A 418 23.11 10.85 3.83
CA GLU A 418 23.94 9.68 4.15
C GLU A 418 24.11 8.70 2.97
N GLY A 419 23.66 9.06 1.77
CA GLY A 419 23.84 8.27 0.55
C GLY A 419 24.99 8.75 -0.33
N LEU A 420 24.82 8.58 -1.64
CA LEU A 420 25.77 9.00 -2.66
C LEU A 420 25.07 9.76 -3.80
N MET A 421 25.64 10.90 -4.19
CA MET A 421 25.22 11.66 -5.36
C MET A 421 26.10 11.29 -6.55
N LEU A 422 25.50 10.95 -7.69
CA LEU A 422 26.19 10.59 -8.93
C LEU A 422 27.01 11.78 -9.49
N GLY A 423 26.45 12.99 -9.39
CA GLY A 423 27.07 14.20 -9.94
C GLY A 423 27.25 14.10 -11.45
N ASN A 424 28.47 14.33 -11.94
CA ASN A 424 28.80 14.27 -13.37
C ASN A 424 29.17 12.86 -13.87
N ALA A 425 29.10 11.84 -13.01
CA ALA A 425 29.35 10.47 -13.43
C ALA A 425 28.23 9.99 -14.37
N LEU A 426 28.57 9.12 -15.32
CA LEU A 426 27.62 8.60 -16.32
C LEU A 426 26.76 7.46 -15.78
N GLY A 427 27.12 6.90 -14.62
CA GLY A 427 26.46 5.71 -14.11
C GLY A 427 27.23 5.04 -12.99
N VAL A 428 26.82 3.82 -12.65
CA VAL A 428 27.36 3.06 -11.52
C VAL A 428 27.48 1.57 -11.86
N GLU A 429 28.59 1.00 -11.41
CA GLU A 429 28.78 -0.45 -11.29
C GLU A 429 28.63 -0.88 -9.82
N LEU A 430 27.75 -1.84 -9.59
CA LEU A 430 27.52 -2.47 -8.28
C LEU A 430 28.13 -3.86 -8.28
N MET A 431 28.82 -4.23 -7.19
CA MET A 431 29.48 -5.53 -7.11
C MET A 431 29.64 -5.98 -5.65
N ALA A 432 29.29 -7.24 -5.35
CA ALA A 432 29.76 -7.91 -4.15
C ALA A 432 31.19 -8.42 -4.35
N GLY A 433 32.08 -8.19 -3.39
CA GLY A 433 33.46 -8.61 -3.52
C GLY A 433 34.21 -8.75 -2.20
N GLY A 434 35.35 -9.43 -2.24
CA GLY A 434 36.26 -9.52 -1.10
C GLY A 434 37.17 -8.29 -0.96
N SER A 435 38.15 -8.38 -0.07
CA SER A 435 39.13 -7.30 0.16
C SER A 435 39.97 -6.92 -1.07
N ASN A 436 40.07 -7.81 -2.07
CA ASN A 436 40.80 -7.59 -3.32
C ASN A 436 40.08 -6.67 -4.32
N GLY A 437 38.81 -6.32 -4.07
CA GLY A 437 38.02 -5.50 -4.99
C GLY A 437 37.70 -6.22 -6.30
N LEU A 438 37.67 -7.54 -6.32
CA LEU A 438 37.23 -8.34 -7.46
C LEU A 438 35.83 -8.92 -7.21
N PRO A 439 35.04 -9.19 -8.27
CA PRO A 439 33.75 -9.87 -8.13
C PRO A 439 33.91 -11.25 -7.48
N LEU A 440 32.83 -11.76 -6.88
CA LEU A 440 32.81 -13.14 -6.41
C LEU A 440 33.01 -14.11 -7.59
N ASN A 441 34.08 -14.90 -7.55
CA ASN A 441 34.44 -15.91 -8.56
C ASN A 441 34.23 -17.34 -8.06
N THR A 442 33.51 -17.51 -6.95
CA THR A 442 33.12 -18.81 -6.39
C THR A 442 32.00 -19.44 -7.22
N THR A 443 31.73 -20.74 -7.08
CA THR A 443 30.58 -21.35 -7.74
C THR A 443 29.33 -21.08 -6.91
N TYR A 444 28.26 -20.63 -7.56
CA TYR A 444 26.95 -20.44 -6.92
C TYR A 444 26.45 -21.76 -6.31
N ASP A 445 26.09 -21.74 -5.03
CA ASP A 445 25.48 -22.87 -4.35
C ASP A 445 23.97 -22.82 -4.58
N ALA A 446 23.49 -23.66 -5.50
CA ALA A 446 22.08 -23.74 -5.85
C ALA A 446 21.20 -24.32 -4.72
N SER A 447 21.79 -25.14 -3.83
CA SER A 447 21.09 -25.73 -2.68
C SER A 447 20.94 -24.72 -1.55
N ALA A 448 22.00 -23.97 -1.27
CA ALA A 448 21.96 -22.87 -0.30
C ALA A 448 21.32 -21.59 -0.87
N GLN A 449 21.07 -21.53 -2.19
CA GLN A 449 20.58 -20.37 -2.93
C GLN A 449 21.46 -19.13 -2.66
N LYS A 450 22.77 -19.31 -2.69
CA LYS A 450 23.74 -18.30 -2.24
C LYS A 450 25.09 -18.43 -2.93
N TRP A 451 25.71 -17.30 -3.22
CA TRP A 451 27.12 -17.19 -3.56
C TRP A 451 27.99 -17.27 -2.30
N PRO A 452 28.99 -18.16 -2.26
CA PRO A 452 29.95 -18.18 -1.16
C PRO A 452 30.69 -16.84 -1.07
N GLU A 453 30.50 -16.13 0.05
CA GLU A 453 31.11 -14.83 0.33
C GLU A 453 32.35 -14.98 1.22
N PRO A 454 33.44 -14.22 0.95
CA PRO A 454 34.61 -14.18 1.83
C PRO A 454 34.32 -13.41 3.12
N ASN A 455 35.18 -13.57 4.12
CA ASN A 455 35.18 -12.72 5.32
C ASN A 455 36.49 -11.93 5.41
N PRO A 456 36.49 -10.59 5.28
CA PRO A 456 35.31 -9.73 5.09
C PRO A 456 34.81 -9.72 3.64
N VAL A 457 33.50 -9.45 3.48
CA VAL A 457 32.82 -9.13 2.22
C VAL A 457 32.39 -7.67 2.23
N PHE A 458 32.42 -7.03 1.05
CA PHE A 458 32.05 -5.63 0.87
C PHE A 458 31.05 -5.48 -0.29
N GLN A 459 30.20 -4.46 -0.18
CA GLN A 459 29.46 -3.91 -1.29
C GLN A 459 30.30 -2.83 -1.96
N TYR A 460 30.72 -3.04 -3.21
CA TYR A 460 31.41 -2.03 -4.02
C TYR A 460 30.40 -1.21 -4.81
N ILE A 461 30.68 0.10 -4.88
CA ILE A 461 29.91 1.08 -5.64
C ILE A 461 30.92 1.91 -6.43
N ARG A 462 30.94 1.75 -7.74
CA ARG A 462 31.96 2.36 -8.61
C ARG A 462 31.31 3.26 -9.62
N PHE A 463 31.66 4.54 -9.60
CA PHE A 463 31.11 5.48 -10.57
C PHE A 463 31.77 5.28 -11.93
N LEU A 464 31.01 5.55 -12.98
CA LEU A 464 31.46 5.42 -14.36
C LEU A 464 31.70 6.79 -14.97
N LYS A 465 32.74 6.89 -15.81
CA LYS A 465 33.04 8.08 -16.62
C LYS A 465 33.28 7.71 -18.07
N ALA A 466 33.29 8.71 -18.93
CA ALA A 466 33.74 8.57 -20.30
C ALA A 466 35.22 8.12 -20.32
N GLY A 467 35.49 7.02 -21.03
CA GLY A 467 36.84 6.55 -21.34
C GLY A 467 37.47 7.33 -22.49
N SER A 468 38.71 6.97 -22.82
CA SER A 468 39.43 7.54 -23.98
C SER A 468 39.19 6.77 -25.28
N GLN A 469 38.55 5.59 -25.19
CA GLN A 469 38.24 4.74 -26.33
C GLN A 469 36.79 4.93 -26.77
N THR A 470 36.54 4.70 -28.06
CA THR A 470 35.20 4.57 -28.60
C THR A 470 34.90 3.10 -28.86
N VAL A 471 33.71 2.67 -28.46
CA VAL A 471 33.17 1.34 -28.76
C VAL A 471 32.06 1.48 -29.79
N ARG A 472 32.01 0.53 -30.72
CA ARG A 472 31.01 0.51 -31.77
C ARG A 472 29.76 -0.20 -31.25
N GLU A 473 28.65 0.53 -31.15
CA GLU A 473 27.33 -0.01 -30.83
C GLU A 473 26.52 -0.11 -32.12
N CYS A 474 25.92 -1.27 -32.39
CA CYS A 474 25.12 -1.51 -33.60
C CYS A 474 23.72 -1.97 -33.24
N SER A 475 22.72 -1.34 -33.85
CA SER A 475 21.32 -1.74 -33.77
C SER A 475 20.79 -2.14 -35.14
N TRP A 476 19.83 -3.07 -35.18
CA TRP A 476 19.14 -3.40 -36.45
C TRP A 476 18.07 -2.35 -36.74
N THR A 477 17.94 -1.94 -38.00
CA THR A 477 16.89 -1.02 -38.46
C THR A 477 15.58 -1.75 -38.72
N ASP A 478 14.46 -1.02 -38.70
CA ASP A 478 13.14 -1.53 -39.10
C ASP A 478 12.97 -1.71 -40.62
N THR A 479 13.83 -1.07 -41.42
CA THR A 479 13.71 -1.06 -42.89
C THR A 479 14.65 -2.10 -43.51
N PRO A 480 14.12 -3.06 -44.30
CA PRO A 480 14.96 -3.96 -45.07
C PRO A 480 15.59 -3.23 -46.27
N VAL A 481 16.82 -3.61 -46.60
CA VAL A 481 17.58 -3.14 -47.76
C VAL A 481 17.96 -4.33 -48.64
N TRP A 482 18.07 -4.11 -49.95
CA TRP A 482 18.64 -5.10 -50.86
C TRP A 482 20.15 -5.16 -50.65
N ALA A 483 20.66 -6.37 -50.46
CA ALA A 483 22.08 -6.66 -50.27
C ALA A 483 22.51 -7.71 -51.31
N ASP A 484 22.29 -7.37 -52.59
CA ASP A 484 22.62 -8.18 -53.75
C ASP A 484 23.26 -7.35 -54.86
N LEU A 485 23.84 -8.05 -55.83
CA LEU A 485 24.35 -7.50 -57.07
C LEU A 485 23.90 -8.33 -58.26
N TRP A 486 23.63 -7.67 -59.39
CA TRP A 486 23.22 -8.37 -60.62
C TRP A 486 24.41 -9.03 -61.29
N ASN A 487 24.37 -10.35 -61.42
CA ASN A 487 25.35 -11.11 -62.19
C ASN A 487 24.86 -11.27 -63.63
N THR A 488 25.46 -10.51 -64.55
CA THR A 488 25.10 -10.52 -65.98
C THR A 488 25.39 -11.84 -66.68
N GLY A 489 26.44 -12.56 -66.26
CA GLY A 489 26.84 -13.85 -66.85
C GLY A 489 25.89 -14.99 -66.48
N LEU A 490 25.39 -14.99 -65.25
CA LEU A 490 24.46 -16.00 -64.74
C LEU A 490 22.99 -15.58 -64.79
N LYS A 491 22.71 -14.33 -65.21
CA LYS A 491 21.38 -13.71 -65.25
C LYS A 491 20.60 -13.88 -63.94
N ARG A 492 21.27 -13.68 -62.80
CA ARG A 492 20.69 -13.81 -61.45
C ARG A 492 21.26 -12.77 -60.50
N TRP A 493 20.58 -12.54 -59.38
CA TRP A 493 21.10 -11.79 -58.25
C TRP A 493 22.04 -12.69 -57.43
N ASP A 494 23.21 -12.18 -57.05
CA ASP A 494 24.13 -12.83 -56.12
C ASP A 494 24.17 -12.02 -54.80
N PRO A 495 24.25 -12.66 -53.62
CA PRO A 495 24.27 -11.96 -52.35
C PRO A 495 25.59 -11.23 -52.11
N LEU A 496 25.51 -10.05 -51.50
CA LEU A 496 26.69 -9.34 -51.00
C LEU A 496 27.26 -10.03 -49.74
N PRO A 497 28.54 -9.81 -49.39
CA PRO A 497 29.15 -10.37 -48.18
C PRO A 497 28.39 -10.01 -46.90
N GLU A 498 27.84 -8.80 -46.82
CA GLU A 498 27.01 -8.33 -45.70
C GLU A 498 25.71 -9.14 -45.52
N TRP A 499 25.06 -9.55 -46.61
CA TRP A 499 23.92 -10.47 -46.53
C TRP A 499 24.34 -11.83 -45.98
N THR A 500 25.50 -12.33 -46.40
CA THR A 500 26.03 -13.62 -45.93
C THR A 500 26.34 -13.56 -44.44
N ALA A 501 26.90 -12.45 -43.95
CA ALA A 501 27.23 -12.22 -42.55
C ALA A 501 26.02 -11.93 -41.66
N ALA A 502 24.88 -11.51 -42.22
CA ALA A 502 23.67 -11.23 -41.45
C ALA A 502 23.06 -12.52 -40.86
N PRO A 503 22.51 -12.48 -39.64
CA PRO A 503 21.76 -13.60 -39.05
C PRO A 503 20.56 -14.00 -39.92
N ASP A 504 20.21 -15.29 -39.91
CA ASP A 504 19.10 -15.81 -40.73
C ASP A 504 17.75 -15.13 -40.43
N LEU A 505 17.52 -14.72 -39.19
CA LEU A 505 16.33 -13.95 -38.78
C LEU A 505 16.32 -12.50 -39.29
N LYS A 506 17.44 -12.00 -39.81
CA LYS A 506 17.60 -10.62 -40.27
C LYS A 506 17.89 -10.53 -41.77
N LYS A 507 17.69 -11.63 -42.50
CA LYS A 507 17.87 -11.68 -43.95
C LYS A 507 16.84 -12.59 -44.60
N GLY A 508 16.63 -12.41 -45.90
CA GLY A 508 15.74 -13.26 -46.67
C GLY A 508 15.93 -13.10 -48.16
N ARG A 509 15.02 -13.73 -48.91
CA ARG A 509 14.90 -13.59 -50.37
C ARG A 509 13.50 -13.13 -50.71
N ALA A 510 13.39 -12.24 -51.68
CA ALA A 510 12.11 -11.76 -52.20
C ALA A 510 12.28 -11.38 -53.68
N SER A 511 11.20 -11.34 -54.45
CA SER A 511 11.26 -10.90 -55.84
C SER A 511 11.63 -9.41 -55.91
N HIS A 512 12.56 -9.05 -56.79
CA HIS A 512 12.73 -7.65 -57.19
C HIS A 512 11.48 -7.17 -57.93
N ASN A 513 11.30 -5.86 -58.05
CA ASN A 513 10.16 -5.24 -58.76
C ASN A 513 10.06 -5.68 -60.24
N ASP A 514 11.09 -6.34 -60.78
CA ASP A 514 11.10 -6.94 -62.12
C ASP A 514 10.28 -8.25 -62.24
N GLY A 515 9.86 -8.83 -61.11
CA GLY A 515 9.00 -10.01 -61.02
C GLY A 515 9.61 -11.32 -61.53
N ARG A 516 10.89 -11.34 -61.91
CA ARG A 516 11.50 -12.50 -62.59
C ARG A 516 12.59 -13.19 -61.78
N ASN A 517 13.29 -12.48 -60.91
CA ASN A 517 14.38 -13.06 -60.12
C ASN A 517 14.25 -12.68 -58.63
N ASN A 518 14.54 -13.66 -57.77
CA ASN A 518 14.61 -13.42 -56.33
C ASN A 518 15.93 -12.70 -56.01
N GLY A 519 15.82 -11.52 -55.41
CA GLY A 519 16.92 -10.81 -54.77
C GLY A 519 17.14 -11.26 -53.33
N TYR A 520 18.16 -10.68 -52.71
CA TYR A 520 18.58 -10.95 -51.34
C TYR A 520 18.44 -9.66 -50.54
N TRP A 521 17.57 -9.69 -49.53
CA TRP A 521 17.36 -8.54 -48.64
C TRP A 521 17.88 -8.86 -47.25
N MET A 522 18.28 -7.83 -46.51
CA MET A 522 18.60 -7.90 -45.08
C MET A 522 18.13 -6.63 -44.38
N TYR A 523 17.93 -6.69 -43.06
CA TYR A 523 17.81 -5.46 -42.27
C TYR A 523 19.19 -4.80 -42.17
N ALA A 524 19.26 -3.47 -42.31
CA ALA A 524 20.53 -2.78 -42.14
C ALA A 524 20.93 -2.71 -40.65
N GLN A 525 22.22 -2.60 -40.36
CA GLN A 525 22.70 -2.24 -39.04
C GLN A 525 23.07 -0.76 -39.01
N ASN A 526 22.47 -0.01 -38.08
CA ASN A 526 22.92 1.33 -37.75
C ASN A 526 23.95 1.24 -36.64
N CYS A 527 25.22 1.44 -36.98
CA CYS A 527 26.31 1.43 -36.02
C CYS A 527 26.79 2.84 -35.71
N ARG A 528 26.87 3.17 -34.42
CA ARG A 528 27.44 4.43 -33.92
C ARG A 528 28.67 4.15 -33.07
N ASN A 529 29.65 5.03 -33.16
CA ASN A 529 30.78 5.04 -32.22
C ASN A 529 30.35 5.83 -31.00
N VAL A 530 30.28 5.17 -29.85
CA VAL A 530 30.02 5.82 -28.56
C VAL A 530 31.28 5.77 -27.72
N THR A 531 31.42 6.71 -26.79
CA THR A 531 32.52 6.67 -25.84
C THR A 531 32.32 5.51 -24.86
N GLU A 532 33.38 4.76 -24.60
CA GLU A 532 33.35 3.69 -23.61
C GLU A 532 33.03 4.25 -22.22
N LYS A 533 32.33 3.47 -21.39
CA LYS A 533 32.07 3.81 -19.98
C LYS A 533 33.00 2.98 -19.11
N VAL A 534 34.00 3.65 -18.53
CA VAL A 534 35.03 3.03 -17.69
C VAL A 534 34.85 3.41 -16.24
N ILE A 535 35.39 2.61 -15.32
CA ILE A 535 35.37 2.91 -13.88
C ILE A 535 36.16 4.21 -13.63
N ASP A 536 35.57 5.15 -12.91
CA ASP A 536 36.27 6.29 -12.39
C ASP A 536 37.00 5.91 -11.09
N THR A 537 38.31 5.65 -11.22
CA THR A 537 39.18 5.26 -10.11
C THR A 537 39.24 6.28 -8.97
N ASN A 538 38.85 7.54 -9.22
CA ASN A 538 38.74 8.58 -8.19
C ASN A 538 37.41 8.54 -7.42
N ASN A 539 36.44 7.77 -7.87
CA ASN A 539 35.09 7.67 -7.32
C ASN A 539 34.66 6.20 -7.16
N GLU A 540 35.54 5.43 -6.52
CA GLU A 540 35.24 4.09 -6.04
C GLU A 540 34.94 4.11 -4.54
N TYR A 541 33.82 3.51 -4.16
CA TYR A 541 33.37 3.37 -2.78
C TYR A 541 33.19 1.88 -2.44
N ARG A 542 33.32 1.57 -1.15
CA ARG A 542 32.91 0.28 -0.61
C ARG A 542 32.21 0.44 0.74
N VAL A 543 31.30 -0.47 1.03
CA VAL A 543 30.53 -0.52 2.27
C VAL A 543 30.75 -1.89 2.91
N ASP A 544 31.03 -1.92 4.22
CA ASP A 544 31.15 -3.15 4.99
C ASP A 544 29.79 -3.61 5.56
N LYS A 545 29.77 -4.80 6.17
CA LYS A 545 28.56 -5.40 6.76
C LYS A 545 27.89 -4.55 7.85
N ASP A 546 28.62 -3.62 8.46
CA ASP A 546 28.15 -2.75 9.54
C ASP A 546 27.65 -1.39 9.00
N GLY A 547 27.73 -1.22 7.67
CA GLY A 547 27.28 -0.05 6.92
C GLY A 547 28.33 1.04 6.77
N ASN A 548 29.58 0.84 7.20
CA ASN A 548 30.59 1.90 7.17
C ASN A 548 31.06 2.15 5.73
N LEU A 549 31.01 3.42 5.31
CA LEU A 549 31.41 3.83 3.98
C LEU A 549 32.91 4.16 3.93
N SER A 550 33.61 3.60 2.94
CA SER A 550 34.98 3.95 2.61
C SER A 550 35.11 4.37 1.14
N LYS A 551 35.99 5.34 0.85
CA LYS A 551 36.33 5.78 -0.50
C LYS A 551 37.78 5.40 -0.81
N LYS A 552 38.03 4.94 -2.02
CA LYS A 552 39.39 4.66 -2.51
C LYS A 552 40.08 5.97 -2.87
N ASN A 553 41.29 6.17 -2.37
CA ASN A 553 42.11 7.33 -2.73
C ASN A 553 42.99 7.03 -3.96
N SER A 554 43.71 8.05 -4.45
CA SER A 554 44.61 7.92 -5.61
C SER A 554 45.76 6.92 -5.43
N SER A 555 46.16 6.64 -4.18
CA SER A 555 47.15 5.60 -3.86
C SER A 555 46.58 4.17 -3.84
N GLY A 556 45.28 4.01 -4.09
CA GLY A 556 44.58 2.73 -4.04
C GLY A 556 44.16 2.28 -2.63
N SER A 557 44.42 3.10 -1.60
CA SER A 557 44.06 2.82 -0.21
C SER A 557 42.62 3.23 0.09
N TRP A 558 41.94 2.46 0.95
CA TRP A 558 40.56 2.73 1.38
C TRP A 558 40.54 3.63 2.60
N ILE A 559 39.90 4.79 2.48
CA ILE A 559 39.78 5.80 3.53
C ILE A 559 38.33 5.85 4.02
N SER A 560 38.13 5.64 5.33
CA SER A 560 36.80 5.77 5.95
C SER A 560 36.24 7.17 5.75
N GLN A 561 34.94 7.26 5.46
CA GLN A 561 34.24 8.52 5.30
C GLN A 561 33.63 9.04 6.61
N GLY A 562 33.83 8.32 7.72
CA GLY A 562 33.31 8.71 9.04
C GLY A 562 31.79 8.69 9.16
N ARG A 563 31.08 8.05 8.22
CA ARG A 563 29.63 7.95 8.16
C ARG A 563 29.18 6.57 7.66
N LYS A 564 27.93 6.22 7.95
CA LYS A 564 27.29 5.04 7.38
C LYS A 564 26.67 5.38 6.02
N PHE A 565 26.62 4.38 5.15
CA PHE A 565 25.88 4.47 3.91
C PHE A 565 24.43 4.04 4.15
N ASN A 566 23.49 4.90 3.78
CA ASN A 566 22.07 4.65 4.00
C ASN A 566 21.38 3.85 2.87
N GLY A 567 22.14 3.42 1.85
CA GLY A 567 21.63 2.62 0.74
C GLY A 567 21.24 3.42 -0.51
N VAL A 568 21.17 4.75 -0.47
CA VAL A 568 20.64 5.54 -1.60
C VAL A 568 21.73 6.07 -2.50
N ILE A 569 21.59 5.85 -3.81
CA ILE A 569 22.40 6.46 -4.85
C ILE A 569 21.47 7.25 -5.77
N TYR A 570 21.66 8.57 -5.82
CA TYR A 570 20.83 9.47 -6.60
C TYR A 570 21.62 10.12 -7.75
N GLY A 571 21.01 10.23 -8.92
CA GLY A 571 21.53 10.97 -10.06
C GLY A 571 20.41 11.58 -10.90
N GLU A 572 20.70 12.56 -11.76
CA GLU A 572 19.65 13.08 -12.66
C GLU A 572 19.29 12.08 -13.76
N ARG A 573 20.28 11.26 -14.15
CA ARG A 573 20.16 10.22 -15.17
C ARG A 573 21.28 9.20 -14.96
N PHE A 574 20.98 7.93 -15.20
CA PHE A 574 21.99 6.87 -15.24
C PHE A 574 22.10 6.37 -16.67
N GLU A 575 23.17 6.73 -17.37
CA GLU A 575 23.43 6.19 -18.69
C GLU A 575 23.88 4.73 -18.65
N SER A 576 24.34 4.25 -17.49
CA SER A 576 24.76 2.86 -17.28
C SER A 576 24.63 2.47 -15.81
N LEU A 577 23.72 1.55 -15.53
CA LEU A 577 23.65 0.78 -14.31
C LEU A 577 24.06 -0.65 -14.66
N ARG A 578 25.13 -1.14 -14.03
CA ARG A 578 25.66 -2.47 -14.32
C ARG A 578 26.10 -3.22 -13.07
N GLY A 579 25.99 -4.54 -13.14
CA GLY A 579 26.64 -5.48 -12.25
C GLY A 579 28.00 -5.93 -12.81
N PRO A 580 28.61 -6.95 -12.20
CA PRO A 580 29.83 -7.56 -12.72
C PRO A 580 29.59 -8.27 -14.05
N ASP A 581 30.63 -8.36 -14.88
CA ASP A 581 30.57 -9.18 -16.10
C ASP A 581 30.36 -10.66 -15.79
N ARG A 582 29.64 -11.35 -16.69
CA ARG A 582 29.50 -12.81 -16.64
C ARG A 582 30.85 -13.50 -16.72
N ARG A 583 31.04 -14.58 -15.96
CA ARG A 583 32.32 -15.30 -15.83
C ARG A 583 32.83 -15.89 -17.15
N SER A 584 31.91 -16.26 -18.04
CA SER A 584 32.22 -16.83 -19.36
C SER A 584 31.50 -16.05 -20.45
N SER A 585 32.27 -15.37 -21.32
CA SER A 585 31.74 -14.71 -22.53
C SER A 585 31.11 -15.66 -23.53
N ASN A 586 31.47 -16.94 -23.49
CA ASN A 586 30.96 -17.95 -24.42
C ASN A 586 29.68 -18.63 -23.90
N LYS A 587 29.27 -18.32 -22.66
CA LYS A 587 28.02 -18.80 -22.08
C LYS A 587 27.07 -17.62 -22.02
N GLU A 588 26.23 -17.54 -23.04
CA GLU A 588 25.11 -16.60 -23.10
C GLU A 588 23.94 -17.06 -22.22
N ASP A 589 24.04 -18.23 -21.55
CA ASP A 589 23.04 -18.67 -20.59
C ASP A 589 23.01 -17.75 -19.35
N GLY A 590 21.81 -17.39 -18.93
CA GLY A 590 21.52 -16.61 -17.73
C GLY A 590 21.68 -17.41 -16.44
N SER A 591 22.50 -18.46 -16.42
CA SER A 591 22.61 -19.33 -15.25
C SER A 591 23.26 -18.59 -14.08
N LEU A 592 22.66 -18.67 -12.88
CA LEU A 592 23.18 -17.97 -11.70
C LEU A 592 24.63 -18.37 -11.34
N GLY A 593 25.18 -19.48 -11.83
CA GLY A 593 26.61 -19.80 -11.63
C GLY A 593 27.58 -18.99 -12.51
N ASN A 594 27.07 -18.35 -13.56
CA ASN A 594 27.81 -17.56 -14.53
C ASN A 594 27.65 -16.04 -14.33
N VAL A 595 26.71 -15.61 -13.47
CA VAL A 595 26.29 -14.21 -13.31
C VAL A 595 26.64 -13.69 -11.90
N PRO A 596 27.86 -13.18 -11.65
CA PRO A 596 28.28 -12.75 -10.32
C PRO A 596 27.40 -11.63 -9.75
N PRO A 597 27.26 -11.56 -8.42
CA PRO A 597 26.29 -10.68 -7.79
C PRO A 597 26.71 -9.21 -7.77
N ALA A 598 25.75 -8.37 -8.13
CA ALA A 598 25.82 -6.92 -7.96
C ALA A 598 25.70 -6.50 -6.48
N LEU A 599 25.00 -7.30 -5.66
CA LEU A 599 24.76 -7.01 -4.24
C LEU A 599 25.33 -8.04 -3.27
N ALA A 600 26.04 -7.57 -2.24
CA ALA A 600 26.48 -8.36 -1.08
C ALA A 600 25.29 -8.72 -0.17
N SER A 601 25.39 -9.80 0.62
CA SER A 601 24.23 -10.42 1.31
C SER A 601 23.59 -9.56 2.39
N PHE A 602 24.30 -8.52 2.83
CA PHE A 602 23.84 -7.56 3.83
C PHE A 602 23.33 -6.25 3.21
N ALA A 603 23.55 -6.01 1.92
CA ALA A 603 23.40 -4.69 1.31
C ALA A 603 21.97 -4.44 0.80
N GLY A 604 21.36 -3.35 1.28
CA GLY A 604 20.19 -2.74 0.65
C GLY A 604 20.61 -1.52 -0.15
N VAL A 605 20.21 -1.43 -1.43
CA VAL A 605 20.54 -0.29 -2.30
C VAL A 605 19.31 0.16 -3.08
N THR A 606 19.14 1.47 -3.19
CA THR A 606 18.17 2.13 -4.08
C THR A 606 18.91 3.03 -5.06
N ILE A 607 18.77 2.76 -6.36
CA ILE A 607 19.14 3.66 -7.44
C ILE A 607 17.94 4.55 -7.73
N ALA A 608 18.06 5.86 -7.54
CA ALA A 608 16.99 6.81 -7.77
C ALA A 608 17.42 7.86 -8.80
N SER A 609 16.54 8.16 -9.74
CA SER A 609 16.83 9.07 -10.84
C SER A 609 15.65 9.98 -11.15
N SER A 610 15.92 11.25 -11.46
CA SER A 610 14.88 12.14 -11.99
C SER A 610 14.54 11.80 -13.45
N GLY A 611 15.49 11.32 -14.24
CA GLY A 611 15.29 10.85 -15.63
C GLY A 611 15.66 9.39 -15.83
N ASP A 612 15.96 8.99 -17.08
CA ASP A 612 16.15 7.57 -17.40
C ASP A 612 17.23 6.85 -16.59
N VAL A 613 17.00 5.55 -16.36
CA VAL A 613 17.99 4.60 -15.86
C VAL A 613 18.23 3.51 -16.91
N LYS A 614 19.42 3.47 -17.49
CA LYS A 614 19.80 2.43 -18.47
C LYS A 614 20.53 1.28 -17.79
N VAL A 615 19.95 0.07 -17.87
CA VAL A 615 20.56 -1.15 -17.36
C VAL A 615 21.38 -1.81 -18.48
N ASP A 616 22.66 -2.04 -18.23
CA ASP A 616 23.60 -2.59 -19.22
C ASP A 616 23.88 -4.10 -19.03
N THR A 617 23.74 -4.63 -17.82
CA THR A 617 24.08 -6.04 -17.51
C THR A 617 23.13 -6.63 -16.47
N ASP A 618 23.36 -7.90 -16.11
CA ASP A 618 22.66 -8.56 -15.01
C ASP A 618 22.86 -7.82 -13.67
N LEU A 619 21.82 -7.87 -12.83
CA LEU A 619 21.79 -7.27 -11.50
C LEU A 619 21.31 -8.33 -10.50
N THR A 620 22.22 -9.22 -10.09
CA THR A 620 21.91 -10.34 -9.18
C THR A 620 22.37 -10.08 -7.76
N MET A 621 21.92 -10.95 -6.87
CA MET A 621 22.16 -10.89 -5.44
C MET A 621 23.03 -12.06 -4.99
N SER A 622 23.95 -11.81 -4.06
CA SER A 622 24.80 -12.87 -3.50
C SER A 622 23.99 -13.86 -2.68
N ASP A 623 23.03 -13.40 -1.89
CA ASP A 623 22.10 -14.23 -1.15
C ASP A 623 20.71 -14.06 -1.78
N THR A 624 20.29 -15.01 -2.62
CA THR A 624 19.08 -14.86 -3.43
C THR A 624 17.85 -15.33 -2.63
N PRO A 625 16.68 -14.69 -2.81
CA PRO A 625 15.43 -15.13 -2.16
C PRO A 625 14.93 -16.46 -2.75
N CYS A 626 15.36 -16.79 -3.96
CA CYS A 626 15.06 -18.05 -4.63
C CYS A 626 16.12 -18.45 -5.65
N SER A 627 16.08 -19.73 -6.03
CA SER A 627 16.70 -20.28 -7.24
C SER A 627 15.65 -20.55 -8.31
N TYR A 628 16.08 -20.67 -9.57
CA TYR A 628 15.23 -21.08 -10.70
C TYR A 628 14.39 -22.34 -10.44
N ALA A 629 14.92 -23.31 -9.68
CA ALA A 629 14.18 -24.52 -9.29
C ALA A 629 13.04 -24.21 -8.29
N SER A 630 13.24 -23.22 -7.41
CA SER A 630 12.23 -22.81 -6.43
C SER A 630 11.19 -21.82 -6.96
N LEU A 631 11.40 -21.18 -8.12
CA LEU A 631 10.35 -20.39 -8.81
C LEU A 631 9.16 -21.25 -9.24
N LYS A 632 9.34 -22.59 -9.28
CA LYS A 632 8.29 -23.55 -9.63
C LYS A 632 7.64 -24.21 -8.39
N ALA A 633 8.05 -23.84 -7.18
CA ALA A 633 7.49 -24.36 -5.92
C ALA A 633 6.25 -23.55 -5.47
N THR A 634 5.45 -24.11 -4.56
CA THR A 634 4.26 -23.45 -4.00
C THR A 634 4.30 -23.50 -2.47
N PRO A 635 4.51 -22.38 -1.75
CA PRO A 635 4.82 -21.05 -2.27
C PRO A 635 6.27 -20.98 -2.82
N PRO A 636 6.51 -20.21 -3.88
CA PRO A 636 7.86 -19.95 -4.38
C PRO A 636 8.61 -19.01 -3.43
N CYS A 637 9.95 -19.04 -3.48
CA CYS A 637 10.82 -18.03 -2.83
C CYS A 637 10.59 -17.83 -1.31
N THR A 638 10.68 -18.90 -0.51
CA THR A 638 10.47 -18.84 0.96
C THR A 638 11.64 -18.30 1.77
N LYS A 639 12.82 -18.16 1.16
CA LYS A 639 14.03 -17.69 1.83
C LYS A 639 13.98 -16.17 1.97
N LYS A 640 14.42 -15.67 3.13
CA LYS A 640 14.34 -14.24 3.49
C LYS A 640 15.72 -13.60 3.67
N PRO A 641 16.53 -13.46 2.60
CA PRO A 641 17.80 -12.74 2.71
C PRO A 641 17.57 -11.25 2.99
N LYS A 642 18.62 -10.54 3.41
CA LYS A 642 18.53 -9.11 3.77
C LYS A 642 18.77 -8.18 2.59
N ASN A 643 19.59 -8.61 1.64
CA ASN A 643 19.96 -7.79 0.50
C ASN A 643 18.78 -7.58 -0.46
N ILE A 644 18.69 -6.36 -0.97
CA ILE A 644 17.59 -5.91 -1.81
C ILE A 644 18.04 -4.75 -2.72
N LEU A 645 17.54 -4.72 -3.96
CA LEU A 645 17.82 -3.68 -4.94
C LEU A 645 16.53 -2.99 -5.35
N GLY A 646 16.50 -1.67 -5.24
CA GLY A 646 15.48 -0.81 -5.82
C GLY A 646 16.04 -0.02 -7.00
N ILE A 647 15.25 0.13 -8.06
CA ILE A 647 15.49 1.10 -9.14
C ILE A 647 14.25 1.98 -9.26
N TYR A 648 14.46 3.29 -9.24
CA TYR A 648 13.41 4.28 -9.35
C TYR A 648 13.79 5.34 -10.36
N SER A 649 12.91 5.54 -11.34
CA SER A 649 12.95 6.62 -12.31
C SER A 649 11.67 7.45 -12.16
N GLN A 650 11.83 8.72 -11.78
CA GLN A 650 10.70 9.62 -11.54
C GLN A 650 10.07 10.08 -12.86
N ASP A 651 10.82 10.82 -13.69
CA ASP A 651 10.31 11.43 -14.93
C ASP A 651 10.83 10.76 -16.22
N GLY A 652 11.53 9.64 -16.11
CA GLY A 652 12.11 8.91 -17.25
C GLY A 652 11.75 7.43 -17.32
N ASP A 653 12.35 6.73 -18.27
CA ASP A 653 12.15 5.29 -18.50
C ASP A 653 13.26 4.45 -17.82
N ILE A 654 12.96 3.21 -17.47
CA ILE A 654 13.98 2.21 -17.12
C ILE A 654 14.24 1.36 -18.36
N ILE A 655 15.44 1.46 -18.92
CA ILE A 655 15.73 0.96 -20.27
C ILE A 655 16.74 -0.17 -20.19
N LEU A 656 16.37 -1.37 -20.64
CA LEU A 656 17.33 -2.44 -20.89
C LEU A 656 18.08 -2.13 -22.18
N SER A 657 19.34 -1.73 -22.05
CA SER A 657 20.12 -1.25 -23.20
C SER A 657 20.44 -2.38 -24.17
N GLU A 658 20.98 -2.06 -25.34
CA GLU A 658 21.44 -3.07 -26.30
C GLU A 658 22.67 -3.86 -25.85
N LYS A 659 23.30 -3.47 -24.74
CA LYS A 659 24.43 -4.21 -24.13
C LYS A 659 23.98 -5.39 -23.28
N THR A 660 22.72 -5.38 -22.85
CA THR A 660 22.16 -6.50 -22.09
C THR A 660 22.25 -7.77 -22.91
N ARG A 661 22.72 -8.85 -22.25
CA ARG A 661 22.94 -10.15 -22.87
C ARG A 661 21.66 -10.98 -22.90
N ARG A 662 21.73 -12.14 -23.55
CA ARG A 662 20.63 -13.11 -23.55
C ARG A 662 20.36 -13.64 -22.15
N ASP A 663 19.11 -14.00 -21.88
CA ASP A 663 18.66 -14.54 -20.59
C ASP A 663 19.09 -13.64 -19.42
N LEU A 664 18.57 -12.41 -19.40
CA LEU A 664 18.99 -11.36 -18.47
C LEU A 664 18.44 -11.63 -17.06
N ASN A 665 19.29 -11.57 -16.05
CA ASN A 665 18.89 -11.74 -14.65
C ASN A 665 18.76 -10.39 -13.94
N LEU A 666 17.56 -10.08 -13.46
CA LEU A 666 17.28 -8.88 -12.66
C LEU A 666 16.65 -9.28 -11.33
N HIS A 667 17.35 -9.06 -10.22
CA HIS A 667 16.80 -9.20 -8.88
C HIS A 667 16.52 -7.80 -8.34
N THR A 668 15.39 -7.20 -8.71
CA THR A 668 15.10 -5.78 -8.46
C THR A 668 13.62 -5.51 -8.23
N ALA A 669 13.33 -4.54 -7.36
CA ALA A 669 12.07 -3.81 -7.35
C ALA A 669 12.25 -2.55 -8.21
N MET A 670 11.36 -2.29 -9.16
CA MET A 670 11.49 -1.21 -10.14
C MET A 670 10.23 -0.34 -10.19
N ILE A 671 10.41 0.99 -10.17
CA ILE A 671 9.36 1.98 -10.41
C ILE A 671 9.78 2.92 -11.53
N ALA A 672 8.97 3.02 -12.59
CA ALA A 672 9.00 4.11 -13.56
C ALA A 672 7.72 4.95 -13.41
N SER A 673 7.81 6.09 -12.71
CA SER A 673 6.65 6.86 -12.24
C SER A 673 5.85 7.55 -13.35
N THR A 674 6.52 8.10 -14.36
CA THR A 674 5.88 8.68 -15.56
C THR A 674 6.16 7.85 -16.83
N GLY A 675 7.21 7.04 -16.80
CA GLY A 675 7.72 6.28 -17.92
C GLY A 675 7.27 4.83 -18.00
N GLU A 676 8.08 4.04 -18.71
CA GLU A 676 7.93 2.60 -18.88
C GLU A 676 9.22 1.86 -18.54
N VAL A 677 9.12 0.55 -18.31
CA VAL A 677 10.30 -0.33 -18.29
C VAL A 677 10.35 -1.13 -19.59
N THR A 678 11.37 -0.88 -20.39
CA THR A 678 11.35 -1.29 -21.81
C THR A 678 12.70 -1.81 -22.26
N ALA A 679 12.71 -2.74 -23.22
CA ALA A 679 13.94 -3.13 -23.89
C ALA A 679 14.19 -2.18 -25.07
N GLN A 680 15.35 -1.54 -25.09
CA GLN A 680 15.74 -0.67 -26.18
C GLN A 680 15.66 -1.43 -27.51
N ASN A 681 14.94 -0.91 -28.50
CA ASN A 681 14.75 -1.55 -29.81
C ASN A 681 14.13 -2.96 -29.74
N TYR A 682 13.26 -3.22 -28.76
CA TYR A 682 12.65 -4.54 -28.51
C TYR A 682 12.11 -5.24 -29.77
N SER A 683 11.53 -4.50 -30.72
CA SER A 683 10.94 -5.02 -31.96
C SER A 683 11.98 -5.45 -33.01
N ASN A 684 13.23 -4.97 -32.89
CA ASN A 684 14.29 -5.18 -33.87
C ASN A 684 15.49 -5.93 -33.34
N ARG A 685 15.62 -6.10 -32.03
CA ARG A 685 16.65 -6.97 -31.45
C ARG A 685 16.52 -8.39 -32.01
N LEU A 686 17.65 -9.09 -32.10
CA LEU A 686 17.60 -10.55 -32.22
C LEU A 686 16.89 -11.14 -31.00
N PRO A 687 16.24 -12.31 -31.10
CA PRO A 687 15.66 -12.98 -29.94
C PRO A 687 16.71 -13.15 -28.84
N GLN A 688 16.39 -12.65 -27.65
CA GLN A 688 17.31 -12.59 -26.51
C GLN A 688 17.02 -13.64 -25.43
N GLY A 689 16.03 -14.51 -25.63
CA GLY A 689 15.53 -15.35 -24.53
C GLY A 689 14.67 -14.51 -23.58
N ASP A 690 14.70 -14.80 -22.28
CA ASP A 690 13.83 -14.15 -21.30
C ASP A 690 14.54 -13.08 -20.46
N VAL A 691 13.78 -12.12 -19.94
CA VAL A 691 14.20 -11.39 -18.74
C VAL A 691 13.65 -12.13 -17.53
N HIS A 692 14.56 -12.68 -16.73
CA HIS A 692 14.29 -13.32 -15.45
C HIS A 692 14.27 -12.26 -14.35
N LEU A 693 13.07 -11.81 -13.99
CA LEU A 693 12.85 -10.85 -12.93
C LEU A 693 12.48 -11.57 -11.64
N ILE A 694 13.22 -11.32 -10.56
CA ILE A 694 12.81 -11.64 -9.19
C ILE A 694 12.61 -10.33 -8.44
N GLY A 695 11.37 -9.96 -8.19
CA GLY A 695 11.04 -8.69 -7.53
C GLY A 695 9.67 -8.16 -7.91
N SER A 696 9.62 -6.89 -8.31
CA SER A 696 8.37 -6.18 -8.66
C SER A 696 8.65 -5.14 -9.75
N LEU A 697 7.71 -5.01 -10.68
CA LEU A 697 7.74 -4.06 -11.78
C LEU A 697 6.53 -3.14 -11.73
N ILE A 698 6.76 -1.85 -11.49
CA ILE A 698 5.72 -0.83 -11.44
C ILE A 698 6.05 0.22 -12.51
N GLU A 699 5.10 0.50 -13.39
CA GLU A 699 5.30 1.39 -14.52
C GLU A 699 4.06 2.24 -14.81
N ASN A 700 4.26 3.46 -15.31
CA ASN A 700 3.14 4.29 -15.76
C ASN A 700 2.55 3.74 -17.05
N TRP A 701 3.41 3.41 -18.03
CA TRP A 701 3.01 2.79 -19.29
C TRP A 701 3.57 1.38 -19.36
N TYR A 702 2.82 0.46 -19.96
CA TYR A 702 3.30 -0.89 -20.21
C TYR A 702 4.47 -0.85 -21.21
N GLY A 703 5.70 -1.15 -20.75
CA GLY A 703 6.88 -1.11 -21.60
C GLY A 703 7.15 -2.43 -22.32
N ALA A 704 7.48 -2.39 -23.60
CA ALA A 704 7.67 -3.61 -24.39
C ALA A 704 9.09 -4.21 -24.22
N PHE A 705 9.15 -5.53 -24.03
CA PHE A 705 10.43 -6.26 -23.89
C PHE A 705 10.81 -7.00 -25.17
N GLY A 706 9.82 -7.43 -25.97
CA GLY A 706 9.99 -8.18 -27.19
C GLY A 706 8.67 -8.36 -27.95
N LEU A 707 8.71 -9.11 -29.04
CA LEU A 707 7.55 -9.50 -29.84
C LEU A 707 7.13 -10.93 -29.51
N VAL A 708 5.82 -11.19 -29.61
CA VAL A 708 5.22 -12.51 -29.35
C VAL A 708 5.87 -13.61 -30.22
N GLY A 709 6.14 -14.77 -29.60
CA GLY A 709 6.64 -15.97 -30.27
C GLY A 709 8.13 -15.93 -30.65
N ASP A 710 8.98 -15.41 -29.75
CA ASP A 710 10.44 -15.33 -29.88
C ASP A 710 10.94 -14.68 -31.18
N ARG A 711 10.21 -13.69 -31.70
CA ARG A 711 10.54 -13.05 -32.98
C ARG A 711 11.61 -11.96 -32.84
N ALA A 712 11.59 -11.23 -31.73
CA ALA A 712 12.53 -10.16 -31.42
C ALA A 712 12.49 -9.79 -29.94
N GLY A 713 13.60 -9.28 -29.41
CA GLY A 713 13.69 -8.82 -28.02
C GLY A 713 13.64 -9.97 -27.01
N TYR A 714 13.11 -9.69 -25.83
CA TYR A 714 13.00 -10.63 -24.73
C TYR A 714 11.56 -11.12 -24.50
N GLY A 715 11.44 -12.38 -24.10
CA GLY A 715 10.28 -12.86 -23.34
C GLY A 715 10.32 -12.39 -21.88
N ARG A 716 9.29 -12.76 -21.11
CA ARG A 716 9.11 -12.33 -19.71
C ARG A 716 8.98 -13.54 -18.81
N ASP A 717 9.90 -13.68 -17.86
CA ASP A 717 9.85 -14.68 -16.79
C ASP A 717 9.92 -13.95 -15.43
N PHE A 718 8.74 -13.54 -14.94
CA PHE A 718 8.63 -12.67 -13.76
C PHE A 718 8.13 -13.47 -12.57
N THR A 719 8.95 -13.49 -11.51
CA THR A 719 8.61 -14.09 -10.23
C THR A 719 8.58 -13.03 -9.14
N TYR A 720 7.54 -13.07 -8.32
CA TYR A 720 7.38 -12.16 -7.22
C TYR A 720 8.32 -12.48 -6.05
N ASP A 721 9.01 -11.45 -5.54
CA ASP A 721 9.75 -11.55 -4.29
C ASP A 721 8.79 -11.37 -3.10
N GLN A 722 8.42 -12.48 -2.45
CA GLN A 722 7.45 -12.50 -1.35
C GLN A 722 7.83 -11.56 -0.19
N ARG A 723 9.12 -11.27 0.00
CA ARG A 723 9.58 -10.35 1.05
C ARG A 723 9.00 -8.95 0.89
N LEU A 724 8.72 -8.52 -0.34
CA LEU A 724 8.16 -7.21 -0.65
C LEU A 724 6.75 -7.04 -0.06
N LYS A 725 5.95 -8.11 -0.07
CA LYS A 725 4.63 -8.16 0.56
C LYS A 725 4.72 -8.18 2.09
N GLU A 726 5.81 -8.71 2.62
CA GLU A 726 6.11 -8.77 4.05
C GLU A 726 6.78 -7.48 4.57
N GLY A 727 6.81 -6.42 3.76
CA GLY A 727 7.32 -5.10 4.15
C GLY A 727 8.82 -4.90 3.99
N VAL A 728 9.57 -5.87 3.45
CA VAL A 728 10.98 -5.67 3.10
C VAL A 728 11.04 -4.81 1.85
N THR A 729 11.49 -3.58 1.99
CA THR A 729 11.58 -2.61 0.87
C THR A 729 13.02 -2.14 0.69
N PRO A 730 13.42 -1.76 -0.54
CA PRO A 730 14.71 -1.08 -0.73
C PRO A 730 14.80 0.18 0.16
N PRO A 731 16.00 0.57 0.63
CA PRO A 731 16.13 1.74 1.51
C PRO A 731 15.61 3.02 0.84
N PHE A 732 14.74 3.77 1.53
CA PHE A 732 14.12 5.00 1.00
C PHE A 732 13.42 4.80 -0.35
N PHE A 733 12.93 3.59 -0.65
CA PHE A 733 12.20 3.36 -1.88
C PHE A 733 10.90 4.17 -1.91
N PRO A 734 10.46 4.67 -3.08
CA PRO A 734 9.23 5.43 -3.16
C PRO A 734 8.03 4.63 -2.67
N VAL A 735 7.12 5.33 -2.01
CA VAL A 735 5.86 4.81 -1.48
C VAL A 735 4.71 5.45 -2.23
N SER A 736 3.49 4.91 -2.05
CA SER A 736 2.31 5.56 -2.60
C SER A 736 2.22 7.01 -2.10
N PRO A 737 1.81 7.99 -2.92
CA PRO A 737 1.51 9.33 -2.43
C PRO A 737 0.15 9.41 -1.72
N ARG A 738 -0.65 8.32 -1.74
CA ARG A 738 -1.96 8.25 -1.12
C ARG A 738 -1.88 7.50 0.21
N TRP A 739 -2.34 8.16 1.26
CA TRP A 739 -2.53 7.53 2.57
C TRP A 739 -3.85 6.76 2.62
N THR A 740 -3.82 5.62 3.30
CA THR A 740 -5.00 4.82 3.66
C THR A 740 -5.35 5.06 5.12
N ILE A 741 -6.64 4.97 5.42
CA ILE A 741 -7.18 5.14 6.77
C ILE A 741 -7.89 3.85 7.16
N THR A 742 -7.59 3.34 8.35
CA THR A 742 -8.24 2.15 8.92
C THR A 742 -8.74 2.50 10.31
N ALA A 743 -9.98 2.15 10.63
CA ALA A 743 -10.52 2.33 11.97
C ALA A 743 -10.50 1.04 12.79
N ALA A 744 -10.47 1.17 14.12
CA ALA A 744 -10.52 0.05 15.04
C ALA A 744 -11.72 -0.88 14.79
N ALA A 745 -12.85 -0.39 14.30
CA ALA A 745 -14.02 -1.22 14.04
C ALA A 745 -13.82 -2.25 12.90
N GLU A 746 -12.92 -1.97 11.96
CA GLU A 746 -12.59 -2.87 10.84
C GLU A 746 -11.68 -4.02 11.28
N THR A 747 -10.83 -3.77 12.27
CA THR A 747 -9.81 -4.72 12.76
C THR A 747 -10.21 -5.39 14.07
N GLU A 748 -10.97 -4.68 14.90
CA GLU A 748 -11.35 -5.05 16.26
C GLU A 748 -12.82 -4.65 16.49
N PRO A 749 -13.81 -5.27 15.81
CA PRO A 749 -15.22 -4.86 15.85
C PRO A 749 -15.83 -4.87 17.26
N GLN A 750 -15.16 -5.50 18.22
CA GLN A 750 -15.55 -5.51 19.64
C GLN A 750 -15.14 -4.24 20.40
N LYS A 751 -14.24 -3.41 19.87
CA LYS A 751 -13.83 -2.14 20.49
C LYS A 751 -14.63 -0.98 19.92
N GLY A 752 -15.09 -0.11 20.81
CA GLY A 752 -15.79 1.12 20.48
C GLY A 752 -15.90 2.01 21.70
N LEU A 753 -15.70 3.32 21.53
CA LEU A 753 -16.13 4.37 22.45
C LEU A 753 -17.58 4.19 22.93
N GLY A 754 -18.50 3.73 22.06
CA GLY A 754 -19.91 3.49 22.40
C GLY A 754 -20.17 2.20 23.21
N LYS A 755 -19.20 1.28 23.31
CA LYS A 755 -19.34 -0.02 23.98
C LYS A 755 -18.98 0.08 25.46
N VAL A 756 -19.80 0.82 26.20
CA VAL A 756 -19.53 1.20 27.58
C VAL A 756 -20.21 0.26 28.59
N VAL A 757 -19.47 -0.22 29.59
CA VAL A 757 -20.02 -1.02 30.70
C VAL A 757 -20.44 -0.09 31.85
N MET A 758 -21.75 -0.02 32.12
CA MET A 758 -22.32 0.84 33.17
C MET A 758 -22.36 0.16 34.54
N ARG A 759 -22.19 0.94 35.60
CA ARG A 759 -22.39 0.54 37.00
C ARG A 759 -23.26 1.58 37.72
N GLN A 760 -24.16 1.11 38.58
CA GLN A 760 -24.98 1.98 39.42
C GLN A 760 -24.18 2.48 40.62
N MET A 761 -24.32 3.75 40.96
CA MET A 761 -23.71 4.35 42.16
C MET A 761 -24.76 5.02 43.07
N ALA A 762 -24.37 5.28 44.32
CA ALA A 762 -25.18 6.05 45.26
C ALA A 762 -25.31 7.51 44.80
N ALA A 763 -26.47 8.12 45.05
CA ALA A 763 -26.78 9.48 44.57
C ALA A 763 -25.88 10.57 45.19
N GLU A 764 -25.24 10.30 46.32
CA GLU A 764 -24.30 11.19 47.02
C GLU A 764 -22.93 11.32 46.30
N ALA A 765 -22.67 10.50 45.28
CA ALA A 765 -21.42 10.47 44.53
C ALA A 765 -21.43 11.31 43.23
N PHE A 766 -22.44 12.16 43.01
CA PHE A 766 -22.64 12.91 41.76
C PHE A 766 -22.26 14.38 41.82
#